data_AF-A0A3D0JZI2-F1
#
_entry.id   AF-A0A3D0JZI2-F1
#
_cell.length_a   1.000
_cell.length_b   1.000
_cell.length_c   1.000
_cell.angle_alpha   90.00
_cell.angle_beta   90.00
_cell.angle_gamma   90.00
#
_symmetry.space_group_name_H-M   'P 1'
#
loop_
_entity.id
_entity.type
_entity.pdbx_description
1 polymer ?
#
loop_
_entity_poly.entity_id
_entity_poly.type
_entity_poly.pdbx_seq_one_letter_code
_entity_poly.pdbx_strand_id
1 'polypeptide(L)'
;MPQQPVDPHQLIDQVTESLRATSEEVVPWFIEQMPLMYFQDTSPEDQLVHMRAIIAARASGRPIELTLRSEDGSECTSMRPLDYPGVLAELVSELPEDQPLRTAKIHTASDGSLVIDTFEFGETPRFDAQNPAQREKLESTVQYAAEHLPEWDPEEVRDYFHRCSGDYVLTLTPLRMCSHWRLFQEVTGTDGTAVALEKEKADVNLSRIVVAASNASRRSMLERVAQLLSCSSINIHRAYLDTVDDGENGSTSILGFVVQNKDGHAIDPDGTVWDNVRRELLRIKWVDAAAIDLDRRHPQLDLTSAELIIALCSLTHQVLVKRNPYAFTMDRIRRLAETNIEIATTITDLMKQRFNPAHPLPDSDFWTSVRRLKQRINDETDLEDARTILDCMLDAVAATLKTNLYLEDRYALSMRIDPQFMDTEQRPAIPFGVFFVHGRGFNGFHVRFRDIARGGVRVVVTRGLAQFNAETERLYDEAYGLAFAQQMKNKDIPEGGSKAAVLLHPRSKVGRSTKAFVDSILDLITPDPATRSLVVDRLGHEELLYFGPDENVTPRLIDWIVDRAEYRGYQMPTALMSSKPGAGINHKEYGVTSEGVCVFLDVGLRALGIDPATDSFSIKMTGGPDGDVGGNAIRILIRDYGERVRFVGVADGSGCAECTEGLDHGELLRLMEASLPIIEYDPSRLGPSGSVTGVDSPDGVRLRNTMHNRIVADAFVPCGGRPSTIHEGNWQDFLLEDGRPSSRLIVEGANLFLTPEARLALGEAGSLIFKDSSAN
;
A
#
# COMPACT_ATOMS: atom_id res chain seq x y z
N MET A 1 -54.25 30.05 20.72
CA MET A 1 -53.75 28.75 21.23
C MET A 1 -54.19 27.68 20.26
N PRO A 2 -53.34 26.73 19.83
CA PRO A 2 -53.81 25.60 19.05
C PRO A 2 -54.79 24.81 19.93
N GLN A 3 -56.00 24.55 19.43
CA GLN A 3 -56.96 23.67 20.11
C GLN A 3 -56.40 22.24 20.08
N GLN A 4 -56.36 21.60 21.24
CA GLN A 4 -55.98 20.20 21.39
C GLN A 4 -56.95 19.35 20.55
N PRO A 5 -56.48 18.42 19.69
CA PRO A 5 -57.35 17.74 18.76
C PRO A 5 -58.42 16.90 19.50
N VAL A 6 -59.61 16.97 18.93
CA VAL A 6 -60.88 16.44 19.44
C VAL A 6 -60.91 14.93 19.19
N ASP A 7 -61.08 14.16 20.26
CA ASP A 7 -61.26 12.70 20.29
C ASP A 7 -60.12 11.82 19.71
N PRO A 8 -59.32 11.15 20.57
CA PRO A 8 -58.32 10.17 20.14
C PRO A 8 -58.86 9.08 19.19
N HIS A 9 -60.14 8.69 19.30
CA HIS A 9 -60.73 7.69 18.41
C HIS A 9 -60.87 8.22 16.97
N GLN A 10 -61.27 9.48 16.81
CA GLN A 10 -61.39 10.10 15.48
C GLN A 10 -60.03 10.25 14.80
N LEU A 11 -58.98 10.58 15.56
CA LEU A 11 -57.60 10.59 15.05
C LEU A 11 -57.10 9.21 14.65
N ILE A 12 -57.37 8.17 15.45
CA ILE A 12 -57.02 6.79 15.13
C ILE A 12 -57.72 6.35 13.84
N ASP A 13 -59.00 6.64 13.69
CA ASP A 13 -59.78 6.27 12.50
C ASP A 13 -59.24 6.98 11.25
N GLN A 14 -58.93 8.27 11.32
CA GLN A 14 -58.34 9.03 10.21
C GLN A 14 -56.98 8.46 9.77
N VAL A 15 -56.11 8.13 10.72
CA VAL A 15 -54.79 7.53 10.41
C VAL A 15 -54.96 6.13 9.83
N THR A 16 -55.86 5.32 10.38
CA THR A 16 -56.09 3.94 9.94
C THR A 16 -56.72 3.89 8.54
N GLU A 17 -57.67 4.78 8.26
CA GLU A 17 -58.32 4.89 6.95
C GLU A 17 -57.33 5.36 5.87
N SER A 18 -56.49 6.34 6.18
CA SER A 18 -55.41 6.80 5.28
C SER A 18 -54.40 5.70 4.95
N LEU A 19 -53.93 4.96 5.97
CA LEU A 19 -53.01 3.83 5.77
C LEU A 19 -53.67 2.69 4.99
N ARG A 20 -54.95 2.39 5.25
CA ARG A 20 -55.70 1.36 4.52
C ARG A 20 -55.83 1.71 3.04
N ALA A 21 -56.28 2.94 2.74
CA ALA A 21 -56.41 3.40 1.35
C ALA A 21 -55.08 3.32 0.60
N THR A 22 -53.99 3.74 1.23
CA THR A 22 -52.65 3.63 0.64
C THR A 22 -52.22 2.17 0.46
N SER A 23 -52.58 1.28 1.39
CA SER A 23 -52.27 -0.16 1.29
C SER A 23 -52.99 -0.82 0.11
N GLU A 24 -54.26 -0.46 -0.13
CA GLU A 24 -55.06 -1.00 -1.23
C GLU A 24 -54.48 -0.63 -2.62
N GLU A 25 -53.70 0.45 -2.71
CA GLU A 25 -52.95 0.84 -3.91
C GLU A 25 -51.56 0.20 -3.98
N VAL A 26 -50.79 0.27 -2.89
CA VAL A 26 -49.37 -0.14 -2.88
C VAL A 26 -49.21 -1.65 -2.99
N VAL A 27 -50.05 -2.44 -2.32
CA VAL A 27 -49.87 -3.90 -2.26
C VAL A 27 -50.00 -4.55 -3.65
N PRO A 28 -51.05 -4.29 -4.45
CA PRO A 28 -51.14 -4.84 -5.80
C PRO A 28 -50.00 -4.38 -6.70
N TRP A 29 -49.68 -3.08 -6.68
CA TRP A 29 -48.59 -2.50 -7.45
C TRP A 29 -47.24 -3.16 -7.11
N PHE A 30 -46.95 -3.37 -5.83
CA PHE A 30 -45.71 -3.97 -5.37
C PHE A 30 -45.55 -5.41 -5.84
N ILE A 31 -46.62 -6.22 -5.76
CA ILE A 31 -46.63 -7.61 -6.25
C ILE A 31 -46.45 -7.67 -7.77
N GLU A 32 -47.01 -6.72 -8.51
CA GLU A 32 -46.91 -6.66 -9.97
C GLU A 32 -45.52 -6.22 -10.44
N GLN A 33 -44.93 -5.20 -9.80
CA GLN A 33 -43.71 -4.56 -10.29
C GLN A 33 -42.42 -5.17 -9.73
N MET A 34 -42.45 -5.81 -8.55
CA MET A 34 -41.24 -6.39 -7.99
C MET A 34 -40.88 -7.71 -8.69
N PRO A 35 -39.59 -7.96 -8.94
CA PRO A 35 -39.14 -9.18 -9.61
C PRO A 35 -39.45 -10.42 -8.75
N LEU A 36 -39.80 -11.54 -9.39
CA LEU A 36 -40.07 -12.81 -8.71
C LEU A 36 -38.97 -13.23 -7.72
N MET A 37 -37.71 -12.94 -8.06
CA MET A 37 -36.55 -13.25 -7.21
C MET A 37 -36.60 -12.52 -5.87
N TYR A 38 -37.12 -11.29 -5.78
CA TYR A 38 -37.29 -10.60 -4.51
C TYR A 38 -38.14 -11.45 -3.54
N PHE A 39 -39.22 -12.03 -4.05
CA PHE A 39 -40.09 -12.90 -3.25
C PHE A 39 -39.46 -14.25 -2.88
N GLN A 40 -38.39 -14.65 -3.59
CA GLN A 40 -37.62 -15.87 -3.31
C GLN A 40 -36.47 -15.62 -2.34
N ASP A 41 -35.82 -14.46 -2.45
CA ASP A 41 -34.61 -14.09 -1.72
C ASP A 41 -34.92 -13.38 -0.38
N THR A 42 -36.11 -12.79 -0.23
CA THR A 42 -36.58 -12.07 0.96
C THR A 42 -37.62 -12.89 1.73
N SER A 43 -37.50 -12.99 3.05
CA SER A 43 -38.43 -13.78 3.86
C SER A 43 -39.85 -13.17 3.85
N PRO A 44 -40.93 -13.95 4.02
CA PRO A 44 -42.29 -13.40 4.10
C PRO A 44 -42.48 -12.36 5.20
N GLU A 45 -41.71 -12.45 6.29
CA GLU A 45 -41.73 -11.47 7.38
C GLU A 45 -41.10 -10.14 6.93
N ASP A 46 -39.93 -10.19 6.32
CA ASP A 46 -39.23 -9.00 5.80
C ASP A 46 -40.00 -8.34 4.67
N GLN A 47 -40.66 -9.13 3.81
CA GLN A 47 -41.56 -8.62 2.77
C GLN A 47 -42.68 -7.75 3.38
N LEU A 48 -43.28 -8.20 4.49
CA LEU A 48 -44.30 -7.42 5.19
C LEU A 48 -43.72 -6.17 5.85
N VAL A 49 -42.52 -6.24 6.42
CA VAL A 49 -41.82 -5.07 6.98
C VAL A 49 -41.55 -4.04 5.89
N HIS A 50 -41.05 -4.48 4.73
CA HIS A 50 -40.78 -3.60 3.59
C HIS A 50 -42.05 -2.93 3.08
N MET A 51 -43.13 -3.69 2.88
CA MET A 51 -44.42 -3.15 2.45
C MET A 51 -44.98 -2.13 3.45
N ARG A 52 -44.89 -2.41 4.76
CA ARG A 52 -45.32 -1.45 5.80
C ARG A 52 -44.53 -0.14 5.73
N ALA A 53 -43.21 -0.23 5.52
CA ALA A 53 -42.36 0.95 5.39
C ALA A 53 -42.73 1.79 4.16
N ILE A 54 -42.96 1.14 3.01
CA ILE A 54 -43.37 1.79 1.76
C ILE A 54 -44.74 2.47 1.91
N ILE A 55 -45.71 1.77 2.48
CA ILE A 55 -47.06 2.31 2.74
C ILE A 55 -46.98 3.53 3.65
N ALA A 56 -46.21 3.46 4.72
CA ALA A 56 -46.03 4.58 5.64
C ALA A 56 -45.37 5.80 4.97
N ALA A 57 -44.36 5.58 4.12
CA ALA A 57 -43.70 6.64 3.37
C ALA A 57 -44.66 7.33 2.38
N ARG A 58 -45.39 6.55 1.57
CA ARG A 58 -46.36 7.08 0.60
C ARG A 58 -47.54 7.77 1.28
N ALA A 59 -48.10 7.19 2.35
CA ALA A 59 -49.19 7.81 3.12
C ALA A 59 -48.78 9.16 3.73
N SER A 60 -47.48 9.33 4.02
CA SER A 60 -46.91 10.58 4.53
C SER A 60 -46.56 11.60 3.44
N GLY A 61 -46.80 11.30 2.17
CA GLY A 61 -46.44 12.15 1.03
C GLY A 61 -44.93 12.36 0.86
N ARG A 62 -44.10 11.45 1.39
CA ARG A 62 -42.64 11.52 1.30
C ARG A 62 -42.12 10.55 0.22
N PRO A 63 -40.99 10.88 -0.43
CA PRO A 63 -40.31 9.91 -1.29
C PRO A 63 -39.88 8.69 -0.49
N ILE A 64 -39.80 7.53 -1.15
CA ILE A 64 -39.34 6.26 -0.55
C ILE A 64 -37.81 6.31 -0.45
N GLU A 65 -37.32 7.05 0.53
CA GLU A 65 -35.91 7.16 0.85
C GLU A 65 -35.72 6.79 2.32
N LEU A 66 -35.46 5.50 2.56
CA LEU A 66 -35.44 4.94 3.90
C LEU A 66 -34.45 3.78 3.99
N THR A 67 -33.81 3.65 5.15
CA THR A 67 -32.89 2.56 5.47
C THR A 67 -33.37 1.89 6.75
N LEU A 68 -33.68 0.61 6.66
CA LEU A 68 -34.07 -0.27 7.75
C LEU A 68 -32.83 -1.03 8.22
N ARG A 69 -32.68 -1.22 9.54
CA ARG A 69 -31.61 -2.01 10.13
C ARG A 69 -32.20 -3.01 11.11
N SER A 70 -31.72 -4.24 11.10
CA SER A 70 -32.07 -5.22 12.12
C SER A 70 -31.56 -4.80 13.49
N GLU A 71 -32.19 -5.26 14.57
CA GLU A 71 -31.80 -4.88 15.95
C GLU A 71 -30.37 -5.31 16.30
N ASP A 72 -29.91 -6.43 15.73
CA ASP A 72 -28.56 -6.96 15.91
C ASP A 72 -27.53 -6.38 14.91
N GLY A 73 -27.97 -5.54 13.97
CA GLY A 73 -27.14 -4.94 12.93
C GLY A 73 -26.64 -5.91 11.86
N SER A 74 -27.12 -7.16 11.84
CA SER A 74 -26.76 -8.18 10.85
C SER A 74 -27.35 -7.92 9.47
N GLU A 75 -28.40 -7.10 9.36
CA GLU A 75 -29.04 -6.75 8.10
C GLU A 75 -29.30 -5.25 7.98
N CYS A 76 -29.09 -4.71 6.79
CA CYS A 76 -29.42 -3.34 6.41
C CYS A 76 -30.16 -3.34 5.07
N THR A 77 -31.41 -2.91 5.04
CA THR A 77 -32.19 -2.75 3.81
C THR A 77 -32.38 -1.28 3.48
N SER A 78 -31.86 -0.84 2.34
CA SER A 78 -32.03 0.51 1.83
C SER A 78 -33.04 0.53 0.69
N MET A 79 -33.94 1.52 0.71
CA MET A 79 -34.91 1.76 -0.35
C MET A 79 -34.71 3.16 -0.95
N ARG A 80 -34.78 3.23 -2.27
CA ARG A 80 -34.65 4.46 -3.05
C ARG A 80 -35.78 4.58 -4.08
N PRO A 81 -36.22 5.81 -4.42
CA PRO A 81 -37.41 6.04 -5.24
C PRO A 81 -37.15 5.94 -6.76
N LEU A 82 -35.89 5.89 -7.18
CA LEU A 82 -35.48 5.87 -8.58
C LEU A 82 -34.25 4.99 -8.72
N ASP A 83 -34.27 4.12 -9.74
CA ASP A 83 -33.08 3.43 -10.21
C ASP A 83 -32.34 4.31 -11.23
N TYR A 84 -31.06 4.54 -11.00
CA TYR A 84 -30.17 5.21 -11.95
C TYR A 84 -28.74 4.64 -11.81
N PRO A 85 -27.91 4.73 -12.87
CA PRO A 85 -26.51 4.34 -12.80
C PRO A 85 -25.80 5.00 -11.60
N GLY A 86 -25.39 4.20 -10.62
CA GLY A 86 -24.61 4.66 -9.46
C GLY A 86 -25.32 4.57 -8.11
N VAL A 87 -26.64 4.34 -8.06
CA VAL A 87 -27.39 4.17 -6.79
C VAL A 87 -26.73 3.12 -5.89
N LEU A 88 -26.40 1.95 -6.44
CA LEU A 88 -25.75 0.87 -5.68
C LEU A 88 -24.40 1.30 -5.08
N ALA A 89 -23.60 2.06 -5.82
CA ALA A 89 -22.31 2.55 -5.33
C ALA A 89 -22.49 3.52 -4.15
N GLU A 90 -23.46 4.43 -4.25
CA GLU A 90 -23.82 5.37 -3.18
C GLU A 90 -24.27 4.61 -1.92
N LEU A 91 -25.18 3.63 -2.09
CA LEU A 91 -25.65 2.79 -0.99
C LEU A 91 -24.53 2.02 -0.29
N VAL A 92 -23.62 1.40 -1.06
CA VAL A 92 -22.49 0.62 -0.51
C VAL A 92 -21.50 1.50 0.25
N SER A 93 -21.37 2.78 -0.14
CA SER A 93 -20.52 3.74 0.57
C SER A 93 -21.06 4.08 1.97
N GLU A 94 -22.38 4.00 2.17
CA GLU A 94 -23.04 4.26 3.46
C GLU A 94 -23.00 3.07 4.44
N LEU A 95 -22.54 1.89 3.99
CA LEU A 95 -22.55 0.67 4.81
C LEU A 95 -21.48 0.70 5.94
N PRO A 96 -21.69 -0.07 7.03
CA PRO A 96 -20.71 -0.21 8.12
C PRO A 96 -19.36 -0.79 7.65
N GLU A 97 -18.24 -0.14 8.00
CA GLU A 97 -16.86 -0.56 7.64
C GLU A 97 -16.28 -1.66 8.54
N ASP A 98 -16.87 -1.84 9.71
CA ASP A 98 -16.42 -2.73 10.77
C ASP A 98 -16.92 -4.17 10.61
N GLN A 99 -17.89 -4.41 9.72
CA GLN A 99 -18.48 -5.74 9.52
C GLN A 99 -18.23 -6.28 8.11
N PRO A 100 -17.91 -7.57 7.95
CA PRO A 100 -17.76 -8.17 6.64
C PRO A 100 -19.12 -8.28 5.96
N LEU A 101 -19.24 -7.67 4.79
CA LEU A 101 -20.41 -7.84 3.92
C LEU A 101 -20.47 -9.29 3.45
N ARG A 102 -21.55 -10.00 3.81
CA ARG A 102 -21.81 -11.41 3.48
C ARG A 102 -22.53 -11.52 2.15
N THR A 103 -23.70 -10.90 2.06
CA THR A 103 -24.62 -10.96 0.92
C THR A 103 -25.06 -9.55 0.57
N ALA A 104 -25.27 -9.29 -0.73
CA ALA A 104 -26.01 -8.11 -1.18
C ALA A 104 -27.11 -8.60 -2.12
N LYS A 105 -28.37 -8.30 -1.80
CA LYS A 105 -29.56 -8.63 -2.58
C LYS A 105 -30.11 -7.33 -3.15
N ILE A 106 -29.94 -7.15 -4.45
CA ILE A 106 -30.25 -5.89 -5.15
C ILE A 106 -31.48 -6.14 -6.02
N HIS A 107 -32.53 -5.35 -5.82
CA HIS A 107 -33.80 -5.53 -6.52
C HIS A 107 -34.39 -4.19 -6.98
N THR A 108 -34.55 -4.04 -8.29
CA THR A 108 -35.29 -2.92 -8.89
C THR A 108 -36.67 -3.39 -9.37
N ALA A 109 -37.70 -2.58 -9.09
CA ALA A 109 -39.03 -2.73 -9.68
C ALA A 109 -39.00 -2.55 -11.22
N SER A 110 -39.85 -3.26 -11.96
CA SER A 110 -39.85 -3.20 -13.43
C SER A 110 -40.16 -1.82 -14.03
N ASP A 111 -40.83 -0.95 -13.27
CA ASP A 111 -41.10 0.44 -13.65
C ASP A 111 -39.99 1.42 -13.22
N GLY A 112 -38.94 0.94 -12.56
CA GLY A 112 -37.81 1.74 -12.07
C GLY A 112 -38.12 2.68 -10.91
N SER A 113 -39.34 2.61 -10.35
CA SER A 113 -39.82 3.56 -9.32
C SER A 113 -39.52 3.14 -7.88
N LEU A 114 -38.84 2.01 -7.72
CA LEU A 114 -38.41 1.50 -6.43
C LEU A 114 -37.18 0.60 -6.58
N VAL A 115 -36.17 0.90 -5.77
CA VAL A 115 -35.00 0.04 -5.52
C VAL A 115 -35.08 -0.44 -4.07
N ILE A 116 -34.91 -1.74 -3.84
CA ILE A 116 -34.76 -2.35 -2.52
C ILE A 116 -33.48 -3.16 -2.50
N ASP A 117 -32.51 -2.69 -1.73
CA ASP A 117 -31.20 -3.30 -1.59
C ASP A 117 -30.98 -3.76 -0.15
N THR A 118 -30.90 -5.07 0.04
CA THR A 118 -30.67 -5.71 1.34
C THR A 118 -29.23 -6.19 1.45
N PHE A 119 -28.52 -5.74 2.48
CA PHE A 119 -27.14 -6.09 2.78
C PHE A 119 -27.09 -6.88 4.07
N GLU A 120 -26.53 -8.08 4.00
CA GLU A 120 -26.33 -8.96 5.16
C GLU A 120 -24.86 -8.94 5.56
N PHE A 121 -24.59 -8.88 6.86
CA PHE A 121 -23.25 -8.83 7.44
C PHE A 121 -22.95 -10.08 8.28
N GLY A 122 -21.67 -10.41 8.38
CA GLY A 122 -21.17 -11.49 9.23
C GLY A 122 -20.36 -12.55 8.49
N GLU A 123 -20.01 -13.60 9.22
CA GLU A 123 -19.29 -14.74 8.66
C GLU A 123 -20.23 -15.64 7.86
N THR A 124 -19.71 -16.22 6.78
CA THR A 124 -20.47 -17.12 5.92
C THR A 124 -20.17 -18.56 6.34
N PRO A 125 -21.18 -19.37 6.70
CA PRO A 125 -20.96 -20.77 7.05
C PRO A 125 -20.27 -21.51 5.89
N ARG A 126 -19.26 -22.32 6.20
CA ARG A 126 -18.59 -23.16 5.19
C ARG A 126 -19.52 -24.24 4.66
N PHE A 127 -19.23 -24.75 3.47
CA PHE A 127 -19.89 -25.92 2.92
C PHE A 127 -19.84 -27.10 3.90
N ASP A 128 -20.98 -27.77 4.06
CA ASP A 128 -21.17 -28.95 4.90
C ASP A 128 -21.72 -30.11 4.08
N ALA A 129 -20.87 -31.12 3.84
CA ALA A 129 -21.24 -32.34 3.12
C ALA A 129 -22.29 -33.19 3.84
N GLN A 130 -22.55 -32.96 5.13
CA GLN A 130 -23.61 -33.62 5.89
C GLN A 130 -24.99 -33.00 5.61
N ASN A 131 -25.03 -31.76 5.13
CA ASN A 131 -26.27 -31.12 4.72
C ASN A 131 -26.79 -31.77 3.42
N PRO A 132 -28.00 -32.37 3.42
CA PRO A 132 -28.50 -33.09 2.26
C PRO A 132 -28.61 -32.25 0.99
N ALA A 133 -29.01 -30.98 1.10
CA ALA A 133 -29.20 -30.08 -0.04
C ALA A 133 -27.86 -29.65 -0.65
N GLN A 134 -26.86 -29.37 0.19
CA GLN A 134 -25.52 -29.03 -0.28
C GLN A 134 -24.82 -30.24 -0.91
N ARG A 135 -25.00 -31.44 -0.34
CA ARG A 135 -24.49 -32.68 -0.93
C ARG A 135 -25.10 -32.99 -2.30
N GLU A 136 -26.40 -32.76 -2.46
CA GLU A 136 -27.07 -32.92 -3.77
C GLU A 136 -26.50 -31.95 -4.83
N LYS A 137 -26.22 -30.71 -4.43
CA LYS A 137 -25.54 -29.73 -5.30
C LYS A 137 -24.14 -30.16 -5.70
N LEU A 138 -23.37 -30.73 -4.76
CA LEU A 138 -22.06 -31.30 -5.05
C LEU A 138 -22.15 -32.44 -6.08
N GLU A 139 -22.97 -33.45 -5.82
CA GLU A 139 -23.07 -34.62 -6.71
C GLU A 139 -23.59 -34.25 -8.10
N SER A 140 -24.58 -33.36 -8.19
CA SER A 140 -25.05 -32.85 -9.49
C SER A 140 -23.99 -32.05 -10.24
N THR A 141 -23.11 -31.35 -9.53
CA THR A 141 -21.98 -30.63 -10.14
C THR A 141 -20.89 -31.58 -10.61
N VAL A 142 -20.57 -32.62 -9.83
CA VAL A 142 -19.64 -33.69 -10.25
C VAL A 142 -20.13 -34.35 -11.52
N GLN A 143 -21.41 -34.71 -11.61
CA GLN A 143 -21.98 -35.33 -12.80
C GLN A 143 -21.93 -34.37 -14.01
N TYR A 144 -22.28 -33.10 -13.81
CA TYR A 144 -22.25 -32.10 -14.88
C TYR A 144 -20.82 -31.85 -15.39
N ALA A 145 -19.84 -31.72 -14.49
CA ALA A 145 -18.43 -31.52 -14.81
C ALA A 145 -17.86 -32.71 -15.59
N ALA A 146 -18.19 -33.95 -15.21
CA ALA A 146 -17.75 -35.13 -15.95
C ALA A 146 -18.18 -35.12 -17.44
N GLU A 147 -19.32 -34.50 -17.74
CA GLU A 147 -19.84 -34.38 -19.12
C GLU A 147 -19.35 -33.14 -19.87
N HIS A 148 -19.20 -32.00 -19.18
CA HIS A 148 -19.01 -30.68 -19.82
C HIS A 148 -17.65 -30.02 -19.51
N LEU A 149 -16.92 -30.52 -18.52
CA LEU A 149 -15.65 -30.01 -18.03
C LEU A 149 -14.73 -31.15 -17.56
N PRO A 150 -14.36 -32.09 -18.45
CA PRO A 150 -13.63 -33.30 -18.08
C PRO A 150 -12.24 -33.03 -17.48
N GLU A 151 -11.70 -31.82 -17.65
CA GLU A 151 -10.47 -31.37 -17.01
C GLU A 151 -10.59 -31.12 -15.51
N TRP A 152 -11.81 -30.96 -14.96
CA TRP A 152 -12.05 -30.73 -13.54
C TRP A 152 -12.47 -32.04 -12.87
N ASP A 153 -11.53 -32.70 -12.21
CA ASP A 153 -11.78 -34.05 -11.70
C ASP A 153 -12.71 -34.05 -10.47
N PRO A 154 -13.38 -35.17 -10.16
CA PRO A 154 -14.33 -35.21 -9.05
C PRO A 154 -13.75 -34.88 -7.66
N GLU A 155 -12.46 -35.12 -7.40
CA GLU A 155 -11.81 -34.75 -6.14
C GLU A 155 -11.53 -33.25 -6.09
N GLU A 156 -11.11 -32.64 -7.20
CA GLU A 156 -10.95 -31.19 -7.31
C GLU A 156 -12.29 -30.45 -7.18
N VAL A 157 -13.39 -31.04 -7.70
CA VAL A 157 -14.75 -30.49 -7.49
C VAL A 157 -15.07 -30.49 -5.99
N ARG A 158 -14.79 -31.58 -5.28
CA ARG A 158 -15.02 -31.68 -3.83
C ARG A 158 -14.18 -30.68 -3.05
N ASP A 159 -12.89 -30.55 -3.39
CA ASP A 159 -11.99 -29.58 -2.77
C ASP A 159 -12.51 -28.14 -2.94
N TYR A 160 -12.93 -27.78 -4.16
CA TYR A 160 -13.49 -26.46 -4.43
C TYR A 160 -14.78 -26.20 -3.64
N PHE A 161 -15.67 -27.18 -3.50
CA PHE A 161 -16.86 -27.07 -2.66
C PHE A 161 -16.48 -26.85 -1.18
N HIS A 162 -15.46 -27.53 -0.66
CA HIS A 162 -14.98 -27.32 0.71
C HIS A 162 -14.37 -25.92 0.95
N ARG A 163 -13.89 -25.26 -0.10
CA ARG A 163 -13.41 -23.86 -0.06
C ARG A 163 -14.54 -22.83 -0.14
N CYS A 164 -15.72 -23.25 -0.57
CA CYS A 164 -16.88 -22.40 -0.76
C CYS A 164 -17.72 -22.25 0.51
N SER A 165 -18.55 -21.19 0.53
CA SER A 165 -19.60 -21.05 1.53
C SER A 165 -20.80 -21.98 1.22
N GLY A 166 -21.54 -22.37 2.25
CA GLY A 166 -22.73 -23.19 2.07
C GLY A 166 -23.83 -22.49 1.28
N ASP A 167 -24.01 -21.18 1.51
CA ASP A 167 -25.02 -20.37 0.81
C ASP A 167 -24.69 -20.23 -0.69
N TYR A 168 -23.41 -19.99 -1.01
CA TYR A 168 -22.93 -19.92 -2.38
C TYR A 168 -23.24 -21.19 -3.17
N VAL A 169 -22.98 -22.35 -2.56
CA VAL A 169 -23.23 -23.65 -3.19
C VAL A 169 -24.71 -23.85 -3.50
N LEU A 170 -25.60 -23.42 -2.61
CA LEU A 170 -27.05 -23.60 -2.78
C LEU A 170 -27.62 -22.70 -3.87
N THR A 171 -27.10 -21.47 -4.02
CA THR A 171 -27.60 -20.48 -4.98
C THR A 171 -27.17 -20.75 -6.42
N LEU A 172 -26.08 -21.48 -6.64
CA LEU A 172 -25.52 -21.72 -7.97
C LEU A 172 -26.08 -22.97 -8.67
N THR A 173 -26.01 -22.93 -10.01
CA THR A 173 -26.24 -24.11 -10.86
C THR A 173 -24.90 -24.81 -11.15
N PRO A 174 -24.89 -26.11 -11.50
CA PRO A 174 -23.67 -26.81 -11.91
C PRO A 174 -22.86 -26.10 -12.99
N LEU A 175 -23.54 -25.56 -14.01
CA LEU A 175 -22.92 -24.75 -15.06
C LEU A 175 -22.18 -23.53 -14.51
N ARG A 176 -22.84 -22.75 -13.63
CA ARG A 176 -22.22 -21.55 -13.03
C ARG A 176 -21.07 -21.90 -12.11
N MET A 177 -21.18 -23.02 -11.38
CA MET A 177 -20.10 -23.49 -10.53
C MET A 177 -18.83 -23.80 -11.34
N CYS A 178 -18.99 -24.42 -12.52
CA CYS A 178 -17.89 -24.64 -13.47
C CYS A 178 -17.27 -23.32 -13.98
N SER A 179 -18.09 -22.34 -14.37
CA SER A 179 -17.60 -21.02 -14.80
C SER A 179 -16.80 -20.33 -13.69
N HIS A 180 -17.32 -20.32 -12.46
CA HIS A 180 -16.67 -19.65 -11.33
C HIS A 180 -15.37 -20.36 -10.93
N TRP A 181 -15.30 -21.70 -11.01
CA TRP A 181 -14.07 -22.45 -10.79
C TRP A 181 -12.98 -22.07 -11.80
N ARG A 182 -13.30 -21.94 -13.10
CA ARG A 182 -12.33 -21.47 -14.10
C ARG A 182 -11.77 -20.09 -13.77
N LEU A 183 -12.63 -19.14 -13.40
CA LEU A 183 -12.19 -17.81 -12.97
C LEU A 183 -11.32 -17.87 -11.70
N PHE A 184 -11.64 -18.76 -10.76
CA PHE A 184 -10.81 -18.98 -9.57
C PHE A 184 -9.42 -19.54 -9.94
N GLN A 185 -9.34 -20.49 -10.88
CA GLN A 185 -8.08 -21.04 -11.36
C GLN A 185 -7.20 -19.99 -12.05
N GLU A 186 -7.79 -18.98 -12.70
CA GLU A 186 -7.02 -17.87 -13.29
C GLU A 186 -6.34 -16.97 -12.25
N VAL A 187 -6.83 -16.93 -11.01
CA VAL A 187 -6.37 -15.96 -9.99
C VAL A 187 -5.80 -16.59 -8.72
N THR A 188 -6.00 -17.88 -8.49
CA THR A 188 -5.44 -18.60 -7.33
C THR A 188 -3.92 -18.46 -7.26
N GLY A 189 -3.38 -18.22 -6.07
CA GLY A 189 -1.94 -17.98 -5.87
C GLY A 189 -1.43 -16.63 -6.38
N THR A 190 -2.30 -15.78 -6.95
CA THR A 190 -1.95 -14.43 -7.40
C THR A 190 -2.67 -13.35 -6.58
N ASP A 191 -2.43 -12.09 -6.92
CA ASP A 191 -3.24 -10.96 -6.44
C ASP A 191 -4.07 -10.36 -7.60
N GLY A 192 -4.27 -11.10 -8.69
CA GLY A 192 -4.96 -10.64 -9.89
C GLY A 192 -6.48 -10.53 -9.76
N THR A 193 -7.10 -10.19 -10.88
CA THR A 193 -8.55 -10.19 -11.09
C THR A 193 -8.84 -10.91 -12.41
N ALA A 194 -9.85 -11.77 -12.44
CA ALA A 194 -10.39 -12.37 -13.64
C ALA A 194 -11.84 -11.93 -13.85
N VAL A 195 -12.25 -11.81 -15.11
CA VAL A 195 -13.55 -11.25 -15.49
C VAL A 195 -14.16 -12.05 -16.63
N ALA A 196 -15.43 -12.41 -16.51
CA ALA A 196 -16.20 -13.05 -17.57
C ALA A 196 -17.51 -12.32 -17.85
N LEU A 197 -17.97 -12.41 -19.10
CA LEU A 197 -19.31 -12.03 -19.54
C LEU A 197 -20.09 -13.27 -19.97
N GLU A 198 -21.27 -13.46 -19.40
CA GLU A 198 -22.18 -14.55 -19.71
C GLU A 198 -23.54 -13.99 -20.19
N LYS A 199 -24.23 -14.73 -21.07
CA LYS A 199 -25.60 -14.41 -21.45
C LYS A 199 -26.60 -14.99 -20.45
N GLU A 200 -27.61 -14.22 -20.06
CA GLU A 200 -28.67 -14.75 -19.22
C GLU A 200 -29.66 -15.59 -20.06
N LYS A 201 -29.79 -16.87 -19.73
CA LYS A 201 -30.72 -17.77 -20.46
C LYS A 201 -32.19 -17.44 -20.20
N ALA A 202 -32.49 -16.88 -19.03
CA ALA A 202 -33.86 -16.56 -18.63
C ALA A 202 -34.38 -15.28 -19.32
N ASP A 203 -33.48 -14.38 -19.73
CA ASP A 203 -33.83 -13.12 -20.38
C ASP A 203 -32.74 -12.72 -21.37
N VAL A 204 -33.11 -12.67 -22.65
CA VAL A 204 -32.20 -12.36 -23.76
C VAL A 204 -31.66 -10.93 -23.72
N ASN A 205 -32.30 -10.04 -22.97
CA ASN A 205 -31.87 -8.66 -22.80
C ASN A 205 -30.89 -8.48 -21.63
N LEU A 206 -30.61 -9.52 -20.85
CA LEU A 206 -29.71 -9.44 -19.70
C LEU A 206 -28.38 -10.13 -19.99
N SER A 207 -27.31 -9.56 -19.45
CA SER A 207 -25.99 -10.19 -19.38
C SER A 207 -25.57 -10.34 -17.93
N ARG A 208 -24.59 -11.21 -17.68
CA ARG A 208 -23.97 -11.36 -16.36
C ARG A 208 -22.49 -11.11 -16.46
N ILE A 209 -21.99 -10.16 -15.68
CA ILE A 209 -20.56 -9.93 -15.48
C ILE A 209 -20.16 -10.66 -14.20
N VAL A 210 -19.14 -11.52 -14.27
CA VAL A 210 -18.57 -12.17 -13.09
C VAL A 210 -17.15 -11.67 -12.90
N VAL A 211 -16.82 -11.24 -11.68
CA VAL A 211 -15.50 -10.73 -11.29
C VAL A 211 -14.96 -11.60 -10.16
N ALA A 212 -13.82 -12.24 -10.39
CA ALA A 212 -13.06 -12.97 -9.36
C ALA A 212 -11.83 -12.15 -8.98
N ALA A 213 -11.73 -11.71 -7.73
CA ALA A 213 -10.64 -10.86 -7.26
C ALA A 213 -9.95 -11.47 -6.04
N SER A 214 -8.70 -11.90 -6.20
CA SER A 214 -7.89 -12.48 -5.13
C SER A 214 -7.53 -11.41 -4.10
N ASN A 215 -7.52 -11.76 -2.81
CA ASN A 215 -7.11 -10.90 -1.69
C ASN A 215 -7.79 -9.52 -1.65
N ALA A 216 -9.05 -9.47 -2.09
CA ALA A 216 -9.88 -8.28 -2.07
C ALA A 216 -11.12 -8.54 -1.21
N SER A 217 -11.63 -7.51 -0.52
CA SER A 217 -12.87 -7.63 0.25
C SER A 217 -14.09 -7.47 -0.65
N ARG A 218 -15.11 -8.31 -0.44
CA ARG A 218 -16.41 -8.27 -1.13
C ARG A 218 -17.00 -6.86 -1.17
N ARG A 219 -17.07 -6.19 -0.02
CA ARG A 219 -17.56 -4.80 0.08
C ARG A 219 -16.80 -3.85 -0.83
N SER A 220 -15.47 -3.83 -0.71
CA SER A 220 -14.66 -2.89 -1.49
C SER A 220 -14.75 -3.17 -2.98
N MET A 221 -14.84 -4.43 -3.39
CA MET A 221 -14.98 -4.78 -4.79
C MET A 221 -16.38 -4.47 -5.32
N LEU A 222 -17.43 -4.68 -4.51
CA LEU A 222 -18.80 -4.32 -4.88
C LEU A 222 -18.89 -2.83 -5.18
N GLU A 223 -18.41 -1.99 -4.26
CA GLU A 223 -18.42 -0.54 -4.43
C GLU A 223 -17.70 -0.12 -5.72
N ARG A 224 -16.49 -0.64 -5.91
CA ARG A 224 -15.61 -0.28 -7.04
C ARG A 224 -16.16 -0.73 -8.39
N VAL A 225 -16.67 -1.95 -8.47
CA VAL A 225 -17.28 -2.48 -9.69
C VAL A 225 -18.58 -1.74 -9.98
N ALA A 226 -19.41 -1.47 -8.97
CA ALA A 226 -20.64 -0.69 -9.15
C ALA A 226 -20.37 0.72 -9.66
N GLN A 227 -19.35 1.41 -9.13
CA GLN A 227 -18.91 2.72 -9.61
C GLN A 227 -18.45 2.66 -11.07
N LEU A 228 -17.62 1.69 -11.43
CA LEU A 228 -17.11 1.54 -12.79
C LEU A 228 -18.22 1.24 -13.81
N LEU A 229 -19.12 0.31 -13.49
CA LEU A 229 -20.25 -0.04 -14.36
C LEU A 229 -21.19 1.16 -14.53
N SER A 230 -21.41 1.94 -13.48
CA SER A 230 -22.17 3.19 -13.56
C SER A 230 -21.53 4.20 -14.51
N CYS A 231 -20.22 4.45 -14.40
CA CYS A 231 -19.49 5.35 -15.30
C CYS A 231 -19.57 4.88 -16.77
N SER A 232 -19.67 3.57 -16.98
CA SER A 232 -19.83 2.96 -18.29
C SER A 232 -21.28 2.92 -18.80
N SER A 233 -22.22 3.56 -18.10
CA SER A 233 -23.67 3.53 -18.42
C SER A 233 -24.25 2.10 -18.49
N ILE A 234 -23.78 1.22 -17.61
CA ILE A 234 -24.28 -0.15 -17.44
C ILE A 234 -25.15 -0.20 -16.18
N ASN A 235 -26.42 -0.57 -16.35
CA ASN A 235 -27.37 -0.70 -15.27
C ASN A 235 -27.20 -2.05 -14.57
N ILE A 236 -27.18 -2.04 -13.24
CA ILE A 236 -27.07 -3.25 -12.42
C ILE A 236 -28.46 -3.57 -11.87
N HIS A 237 -29.05 -4.66 -12.31
CA HIS A 237 -30.35 -5.11 -11.79
C HIS A 237 -30.20 -6.02 -10.57
N ARG A 238 -29.08 -6.78 -10.52
CA ARG A 238 -28.80 -7.74 -9.44
C ARG A 238 -27.30 -7.83 -9.22
N ALA A 239 -26.88 -8.01 -7.97
CA ALA A 239 -25.52 -8.37 -7.61
C ALA A 239 -25.54 -9.56 -6.65
N TYR A 240 -24.50 -10.39 -6.68
CA TYR A 240 -24.27 -11.52 -5.77
C TYR A 240 -22.81 -11.51 -5.36
N LEU A 241 -22.53 -11.81 -4.09
CA LEU A 241 -21.20 -11.71 -3.50
C LEU A 241 -20.86 -12.97 -2.74
N ASP A 242 -19.70 -13.53 -3.03
CA ASP A 242 -19.20 -14.70 -2.31
C ASP A 242 -17.68 -14.68 -2.16
N THR A 243 -17.18 -15.65 -1.40
CA THR A 243 -15.75 -15.80 -1.15
C THR A 243 -15.38 -17.27 -1.21
N VAL A 244 -14.25 -17.55 -1.86
CA VAL A 244 -13.61 -18.86 -1.93
C VAL A 244 -12.31 -18.80 -1.14
N ASP A 245 -12.08 -19.79 -0.27
CA ASP A 245 -10.84 -19.95 0.51
C ASP A 245 -9.68 -20.42 -0.39
N ASP A 246 -8.61 -19.63 -0.48
CA ASP A 246 -7.41 -19.95 -1.25
C ASP A 246 -6.24 -20.41 -0.33
N GLY A 247 -6.56 -20.84 0.89
CA GLY A 247 -5.59 -21.38 1.84
C GLY A 247 -4.55 -20.34 2.26
N GLU A 248 -3.25 -20.67 2.13
CA GLU A 248 -2.17 -19.75 2.52
C GLU A 248 -2.10 -18.50 1.64
N ASN A 249 -2.66 -18.56 0.43
CA ASN A 249 -2.71 -17.43 -0.51
C ASN A 249 -3.76 -16.37 -0.12
N GLY A 250 -4.68 -16.71 0.80
CA GLY A 250 -5.73 -15.83 1.29
C GLY A 250 -7.12 -16.25 0.80
N SER A 251 -7.85 -15.32 0.18
CA SER A 251 -9.20 -15.62 -0.31
C SER A 251 -9.55 -14.86 -1.57
N THR A 252 -10.45 -15.43 -2.37
CA THR A 252 -10.92 -14.84 -3.64
C THR A 252 -12.36 -14.41 -3.50
N SER A 253 -12.63 -13.11 -3.67
CA SER A 253 -14.00 -12.61 -3.76
C SER A 253 -14.57 -12.89 -5.14
N ILE A 254 -15.76 -13.49 -5.22
CA ILE A 254 -16.51 -13.69 -6.46
C ILE A 254 -17.71 -12.74 -6.44
N LEU A 255 -17.84 -11.90 -7.46
CA LEU A 255 -18.94 -10.96 -7.59
C LEU A 255 -19.64 -11.18 -8.92
N GLY A 256 -20.94 -11.46 -8.89
CA GLY A 256 -21.76 -11.63 -10.08
C GLY A 256 -22.78 -10.51 -10.23
N PHE A 257 -22.76 -9.79 -11.35
CA PHE A 257 -23.65 -8.68 -11.65
C PHE A 257 -24.54 -9.03 -12.84
N VAL A 258 -25.86 -8.95 -12.68
CA VAL A 258 -26.79 -9.03 -13.81
C VAL A 258 -27.07 -7.63 -14.30
N VAL A 259 -26.79 -7.40 -15.58
CA VAL A 259 -26.64 -6.07 -16.14
C VAL A 259 -27.30 -5.92 -17.49
N GLN A 260 -27.60 -4.66 -17.83
CA GLN A 260 -28.05 -4.20 -19.13
C GLN A 260 -27.23 -2.99 -19.56
N ASN A 261 -27.07 -2.82 -20.87
CA ASN A 261 -26.55 -1.57 -21.41
C ASN A 261 -27.59 -0.43 -21.28
N LYS A 262 -27.16 0.80 -21.55
CA LYS A 262 -28.01 2.00 -21.52
C LYS A 262 -29.28 1.92 -22.38
N ASP A 263 -29.29 1.07 -23.40
CA ASP A 263 -30.40 0.90 -24.35
C ASP A 263 -31.36 -0.23 -23.92
N GLY A 264 -31.15 -0.85 -22.75
CA GLY A 264 -31.97 -1.93 -22.21
C GLY A 264 -31.70 -3.29 -22.85
N HIS A 265 -30.56 -3.47 -23.54
CA HIS A 265 -30.17 -4.72 -24.17
C HIS A 265 -28.99 -5.39 -23.46
N ALA A 266 -28.78 -6.66 -23.79
CA ALA A 266 -27.61 -7.42 -23.35
C ALA A 266 -26.32 -6.75 -23.86
N ILE A 267 -25.24 -6.91 -23.09
CA ILE A 267 -23.91 -6.43 -23.47
C ILE A 267 -23.39 -7.30 -24.62
N ASP A 268 -22.94 -6.65 -25.69
CA ASP A 268 -22.30 -7.32 -26.82
C ASP A 268 -20.87 -7.77 -26.42
N PRO A 269 -20.57 -9.08 -26.39
CA PRO A 269 -19.25 -9.58 -26.04
C PRO A 269 -18.14 -9.16 -27.01
N ASP A 270 -18.48 -8.82 -28.25
CA ASP A 270 -17.51 -8.36 -29.27
C ASP A 270 -17.55 -6.82 -29.44
N GLY A 271 -18.29 -6.14 -28.57
CA GLY A 271 -18.49 -4.69 -28.62
C GLY A 271 -17.42 -3.90 -27.87
N THR A 272 -17.13 -2.69 -28.35
CA THR A 272 -16.12 -1.79 -27.75
C THR A 272 -16.44 -1.40 -26.29
N VAL A 273 -17.72 -1.41 -25.92
CA VAL A 273 -18.15 -1.15 -24.53
C VAL A 273 -17.62 -2.24 -23.61
N TRP A 274 -17.80 -3.51 -23.99
CA TRP A 274 -17.32 -4.64 -23.19
C TRP A 274 -15.79 -4.66 -23.13
N ASP A 275 -15.10 -4.45 -24.25
CA ASP A 275 -13.64 -4.43 -24.27
C ASP A 275 -13.05 -3.42 -23.27
N ASN A 276 -13.61 -2.21 -23.23
CA ASN A 276 -13.19 -1.17 -22.30
C ASN A 276 -13.51 -1.54 -20.84
N VAL A 277 -14.74 -1.96 -20.57
CA VAL A 277 -15.20 -2.35 -19.23
C VAL A 277 -14.40 -3.53 -18.69
N ARG A 278 -14.17 -4.56 -19.50
CA ARG A 278 -13.35 -5.74 -19.17
C ARG A 278 -11.95 -5.30 -18.73
N ARG A 279 -11.27 -4.48 -19.55
CA ARG A 279 -9.92 -3.99 -19.25
C ARG A 279 -9.87 -3.20 -17.94
N GLU A 280 -10.90 -2.40 -17.66
CA GLU A 280 -10.95 -1.61 -16.43
C GLU A 280 -11.30 -2.45 -15.20
N LEU A 281 -12.17 -3.45 -15.34
CA LEU A 281 -12.50 -4.40 -14.29
C LEU A 281 -11.29 -5.23 -13.84
N LEU A 282 -10.40 -5.64 -14.77
CA LEU A 282 -9.18 -6.38 -14.44
C LEU A 282 -8.28 -5.63 -13.43
N ARG A 283 -8.24 -4.29 -13.52
CA ARG A 283 -7.40 -3.44 -12.69
C ARG A 283 -8.14 -2.66 -11.59
N ILE A 284 -9.47 -2.65 -11.54
CA ILE A 284 -10.25 -1.78 -10.64
C ILE A 284 -9.93 -1.98 -9.15
N LYS A 285 -9.48 -3.18 -8.77
CA LYS A 285 -8.96 -3.50 -7.43
C LYS A 285 -7.82 -2.57 -7.00
N TRP A 286 -7.01 -2.14 -7.98
CA TRP A 286 -5.71 -1.51 -7.86
C TRP A 286 -5.71 0.00 -8.15
N VAL A 287 -6.76 0.50 -8.78
CA VAL A 287 -6.91 1.93 -9.11
C VAL A 287 -7.18 2.76 -7.86
N ASP A 288 -6.59 3.95 -7.77
CA ASP A 288 -6.82 4.86 -6.66
C ASP A 288 -8.27 5.39 -6.65
N ALA A 289 -8.84 5.59 -5.45
CA ALA A 289 -10.20 6.09 -5.34
C ALA A 289 -10.35 7.49 -5.97
N ALA A 290 -9.32 8.34 -5.88
CA ALA A 290 -9.35 9.67 -6.48
C ALA A 290 -9.47 9.63 -8.01
N ALA A 291 -8.95 8.59 -8.66
CA ALA A 291 -9.09 8.41 -10.11
C ALA A 291 -10.52 7.98 -10.48
N ILE A 292 -11.10 7.05 -9.73
CA ILE A 292 -12.50 6.61 -9.92
C ILE A 292 -13.46 7.80 -9.68
N ASP A 293 -13.21 8.59 -8.64
CA ASP A 293 -14.01 9.78 -8.34
C ASP A 293 -13.86 10.88 -9.39
N LEU A 294 -12.68 11.02 -10.00
CA LEU A 294 -12.46 11.98 -11.08
C LEU A 294 -13.17 11.55 -12.36
N ASP A 295 -13.07 10.27 -12.73
CA ASP A 295 -13.79 9.67 -13.86
C ASP A 295 -15.31 9.87 -13.74
N ARG A 296 -15.86 9.57 -12.56
CA ARG A 296 -17.29 9.76 -12.26
C ARG A 296 -17.76 11.21 -12.41
N ARG A 297 -16.94 12.18 -12.01
CA ARG A 297 -17.30 13.62 -12.08
C ARG A 297 -17.15 14.21 -13.48
N HIS A 298 -16.37 13.56 -14.35
CA HIS A 298 -16.08 14.01 -15.70
C HIS A 298 -16.27 12.86 -16.71
N PRO A 299 -17.51 12.53 -17.10
CA PRO A 299 -17.83 11.38 -17.97
C PRO A 299 -17.19 11.41 -19.37
N GLN A 300 -16.63 12.54 -19.77
CA GLN A 300 -15.83 12.70 -20.99
C GLN A 300 -14.41 12.14 -20.85
N LEU A 301 -13.96 11.85 -19.63
CA LEU A 301 -12.72 11.13 -19.36
C LEU A 301 -12.95 9.62 -19.46
N ASP A 302 -11.87 8.90 -19.68
CA ASP A 302 -11.79 7.47 -19.37
C ASP A 302 -11.00 7.28 -18.07
N LEU A 303 -11.19 6.14 -17.39
CA LEU A 303 -10.53 5.87 -16.10
C LEU A 303 -9.00 5.89 -16.23
N THR A 304 -8.45 5.60 -17.41
CA THR A 304 -7.01 5.65 -17.67
C THR A 304 -6.49 7.09 -17.63
N SER A 305 -7.21 8.01 -18.24
CA SER A 305 -6.94 9.45 -18.25
C SER A 305 -7.07 10.01 -16.85
N ALA A 306 -8.11 9.61 -16.11
CA ALA A 306 -8.28 10.01 -14.72
C ALA A 306 -7.10 9.54 -13.84
N GLU A 307 -6.68 8.27 -13.95
CA GLU A 307 -5.50 7.73 -13.25
C GLU A 307 -4.23 8.50 -13.61
N LEU A 308 -4.00 8.78 -14.90
CA LEU A 308 -2.87 9.55 -15.38
C LEU A 308 -2.86 10.98 -14.81
N ILE A 309 -4.01 11.67 -14.77
CA ILE A 309 -4.11 13.01 -14.20
C ILE A 309 -3.70 12.99 -12.72
N ILE A 310 -4.21 12.05 -11.92
CA ILE A 310 -3.88 11.94 -10.49
C ILE A 310 -2.39 11.61 -10.28
N ALA A 311 -1.83 10.70 -11.08
CA ALA A 311 -0.43 10.34 -11.02
C ALA A 311 0.48 11.52 -11.42
N LEU A 312 0.17 12.21 -12.52
CA LEU A 312 0.92 13.39 -12.98
C LEU A 312 0.83 14.54 -11.98
N CYS A 313 -0.34 14.80 -11.38
CA CYS A 313 -0.45 15.78 -10.29
C CYS A 313 0.46 15.43 -9.12
N SER A 314 0.55 14.14 -8.76
CA SER A 314 1.40 13.67 -7.67
C SER A 314 2.89 13.84 -7.97
N LEU A 315 3.28 13.61 -9.22
CA LEU A 315 4.65 13.78 -9.70
C LEU A 315 5.04 15.27 -9.83
N THR A 316 4.16 16.09 -10.43
CA THR A 316 4.29 17.55 -10.52
C THR A 316 4.44 18.20 -9.14
N HIS A 317 3.72 17.71 -8.13
CA HIS A 317 3.86 18.18 -6.76
C HIS A 317 5.29 18.05 -6.24
N GLN A 318 5.98 16.95 -6.51
CA GLN A 318 7.36 16.73 -6.02
C GLN A 318 8.36 17.75 -6.58
N VAL A 319 8.07 18.33 -7.75
CA VAL A 319 8.89 19.38 -8.38
C VAL A 319 8.49 20.76 -7.86
N LEU A 320 7.20 21.08 -7.92
CA LEU A 320 6.72 22.44 -7.64
C LEU A 320 6.73 22.79 -6.15
N VAL A 321 6.61 21.81 -5.25
CA VAL A 321 6.69 22.04 -3.80
C VAL A 321 8.05 22.64 -3.40
N LYS A 322 9.14 22.35 -4.15
CA LYS A 322 10.48 22.91 -3.91
C LYS A 322 10.64 24.34 -4.43
N ARG A 323 9.75 24.78 -5.32
CA ARG A 323 9.69 26.17 -5.78
C ARG A 323 8.91 27.05 -4.81
N ASN A 324 7.72 26.60 -4.41
CA ASN A 324 6.91 27.31 -3.42
C ASN A 324 5.91 26.34 -2.74
N PRO A 325 6.17 25.88 -1.51
CA PRO A 325 5.31 24.90 -0.84
C PRO A 325 3.93 25.45 -0.48
N TYR A 326 3.79 26.77 -0.30
CA TYR A 326 2.50 27.40 0.01
C TYR A 326 1.63 27.57 -1.24
N ALA A 327 2.23 27.83 -2.40
CA ALA A 327 1.50 28.00 -3.65
C ALA A 327 1.13 26.66 -4.31
N PHE A 328 1.94 25.62 -4.12
CA PHE A 328 1.80 24.35 -4.84
C PHE A 328 1.50 23.17 -3.90
N THR A 329 0.48 23.33 -3.05
CA THR A 329 -0.04 22.20 -2.25
C THR A 329 -0.72 21.17 -3.15
N MET A 330 -0.70 19.89 -2.76
CA MET A 330 -1.33 18.80 -3.52
C MET A 330 -2.80 19.07 -3.87
N ASP A 331 -3.56 19.57 -2.90
CA ASP A 331 -4.97 19.92 -3.06
C ASP A 331 -5.17 21.02 -4.10
N ARG A 332 -4.32 22.05 -4.08
CA ARG A 332 -4.38 23.13 -5.08
C ARG A 332 -3.98 22.65 -6.47
N ILE A 333 -2.97 21.80 -6.58
CA ILE A 333 -2.55 21.20 -7.86
C ILE A 333 -3.71 20.41 -8.48
N ARG A 334 -4.32 19.52 -7.71
CA ARG A 334 -5.45 18.70 -8.17
C ARG A 334 -6.64 19.57 -8.60
N ARG A 335 -7.03 20.54 -7.78
CA ARG A 335 -8.14 21.44 -8.13
C ARG A 335 -7.88 22.24 -9.41
N LEU A 336 -6.67 22.77 -9.60
CA LEU A 336 -6.36 23.57 -10.79
C LEU A 336 -6.24 22.71 -12.04
N ALA A 337 -5.69 21.49 -11.94
CA ALA A 337 -5.69 20.53 -13.04
C ALA A 337 -7.13 20.14 -13.42
N GLU A 338 -8.00 19.91 -12.43
CA GLU A 338 -9.40 19.58 -12.67
C GLU A 338 -10.22 20.77 -13.21
N THR A 339 -9.97 22.00 -12.75
CA THR A 339 -10.63 23.19 -13.31
C THR A 339 -10.27 23.39 -14.79
N ASN A 340 -9.12 22.85 -15.23
CA ASN A 340 -8.65 22.89 -16.61
C ASN A 340 -8.67 21.49 -17.24
N ILE A 341 -9.72 20.71 -16.98
CA ILE A 341 -9.76 19.28 -17.29
C ILE A 341 -9.53 18.97 -18.77
N GLU A 342 -9.99 19.82 -19.70
CA GLU A 342 -9.80 19.59 -21.14
C GLU A 342 -8.32 19.62 -21.55
N ILE A 343 -7.54 20.55 -20.97
CA ILE A 343 -6.10 20.63 -21.20
C ILE A 343 -5.40 19.46 -20.53
N ALA A 344 -5.75 19.14 -19.27
CA ALA A 344 -5.21 17.99 -18.56
C ALA A 344 -5.45 16.67 -19.34
N THR A 345 -6.65 16.51 -19.92
CA THR A 345 -7.00 15.38 -20.78
C THR A 345 -6.10 15.33 -22.00
N THR A 346 -5.90 16.46 -22.69
CA THR A 346 -5.02 16.56 -23.86
C THR A 346 -3.56 16.18 -23.53
N ILE A 347 -3.08 16.53 -22.33
CA ILE A 347 -1.76 16.09 -21.83
C ILE A 347 -1.73 14.56 -21.69
N THR A 348 -2.75 13.95 -21.10
CA THR A 348 -2.82 12.48 -20.95
C THR A 348 -2.98 11.75 -22.28
N ASP A 349 -3.72 12.32 -23.24
CA ASP A 349 -3.85 11.78 -24.59
C ASP A 349 -2.51 11.74 -25.32
N LEU A 350 -1.70 12.80 -25.15
CA LEU A 350 -0.34 12.83 -25.70
C LEU A 350 0.54 11.74 -25.07
N MET A 351 0.39 11.46 -23.78
CA MET A 351 1.09 10.35 -23.11
C MET A 351 0.64 8.99 -23.67
N LYS A 352 -0.67 8.75 -23.78
CA LYS A 352 -1.23 7.54 -24.42
C LYS A 352 -0.63 7.36 -25.82
N GLN A 353 -0.71 8.38 -26.68
CA GLN A 353 -0.15 8.33 -28.04
C GLN A 353 1.37 8.06 -28.05
N ARG A 354 2.14 8.69 -27.14
CA ARG A 354 3.60 8.49 -27.05
C ARG A 354 3.99 7.05 -26.74
N PHE A 355 3.19 6.36 -25.93
CA PHE A 355 3.47 5.02 -25.42
C PHE A 355 2.57 3.93 -25.99
N ASN A 356 1.80 4.21 -27.04
CA ASN A 356 0.96 3.22 -27.70
C ASN A 356 1.83 2.09 -28.30
N PRO A 357 1.70 0.83 -27.85
CA PRO A 357 2.56 -0.26 -28.31
C PRO A 357 2.31 -0.63 -29.78
N ALA A 358 1.09 -0.42 -30.30
CA ALA A 358 0.79 -0.69 -31.71
C ALA A 358 1.41 0.38 -32.63
N HIS A 359 1.27 1.66 -32.25
CA HIS A 359 1.68 2.80 -33.05
C HIS A 359 2.27 3.92 -32.18
N PRO A 360 3.50 3.77 -31.68
CA PRO A 360 4.10 4.77 -30.79
C PRO A 360 4.37 6.08 -31.55
N LEU A 361 3.99 7.21 -30.97
CA LEU A 361 4.19 8.53 -31.60
C LEU A 361 5.70 8.81 -31.82
N PRO A 362 6.14 9.16 -33.05
CA PRO A 362 7.53 9.52 -33.31
C PRO A 362 7.98 10.76 -32.53
N ASP A 363 9.27 10.86 -32.23
CA ASP A 363 9.80 11.97 -31.41
C ASP A 363 9.58 13.35 -32.05
N SER A 364 9.70 13.47 -33.37
CA SER A 364 9.44 14.73 -34.08
C SER A 364 8.01 15.25 -33.86
N ASP A 365 7.05 14.34 -33.93
CA ASP A 365 5.63 14.64 -33.85
C ASP A 365 5.24 14.90 -32.41
N PHE A 366 5.77 14.10 -31.48
CA PHE A 366 5.62 14.33 -30.05
C PHE A 366 6.08 15.74 -29.66
N TRP A 367 7.31 16.14 -30.01
CA TRP A 367 7.82 17.46 -29.65
C TRP A 367 7.06 18.61 -30.34
N THR A 368 6.47 18.35 -31.50
CA THR A 368 5.56 19.30 -32.17
C THR A 368 4.26 19.46 -31.37
N SER A 369 3.67 18.37 -30.91
CA SER A 369 2.48 18.38 -30.04
C SER A 369 2.78 19.04 -28.69
N VAL A 370 3.94 18.79 -28.08
CA VAL A 370 4.38 19.47 -26.85
C VAL A 370 4.42 20.99 -27.05
N ARG A 371 5.07 21.48 -28.12
CA ARG A 371 5.12 22.93 -28.39
C ARG A 371 3.74 23.54 -28.58
N ARG A 372 2.87 22.86 -29.32
CA ARG A 372 1.48 23.31 -29.53
C ARG A 372 0.72 23.35 -28.21
N LEU A 373 0.89 22.35 -27.36
CA LEU A 373 0.18 22.26 -26.09
C LEU A 373 0.69 23.29 -25.07
N LYS A 374 2.00 23.59 -25.04
CA LYS A 374 2.55 24.72 -24.26
C LYS A 374 1.95 26.06 -24.69
N GLN A 375 1.83 26.30 -26.00
CA GLN A 375 1.16 27.50 -26.50
C GLN A 375 -0.30 27.55 -26.07
N ARG A 376 -1.03 26.43 -26.20
CA ARG A 376 -2.43 26.32 -25.78
C ARG A 376 -2.61 26.59 -24.27
N ILE A 377 -1.74 26.04 -23.42
CA ILE A 377 -1.73 26.30 -21.97
C ILE A 377 -1.58 27.80 -21.71
N ASN A 378 -0.64 28.46 -22.39
CA ASN A 378 -0.43 29.90 -22.24
C ASN A 378 -1.64 30.74 -22.66
N ASP A 379 -2.29 30.36 -23.78
CA ASP A 379 -3.35 31.13 -24.40
C ASP A 379 -4.73 30.91 -23.75
N GLU A 380 -5.02 29.69 -23.24
CA GLU A 380 -6.35 29.28 -22.76
C GLU A 380 -6.48 29.19 -21.23
N THR A 381 -5.37 29.15 -20.49
CA THR A 381 -5.42 29.05 -19.02
C THR A 381 -5.30 30.43 -18.38
N ASP A 382 -6.25 30.84 -17.53
CA ASP A 382 -6.25 32.19 -16.94
C ASP A 382 -5.21 32.38 -15.83
N LEU A 383 -5.17 31.44 -14.87
CA LEU A 383 -4.35 31.55 -13.66
C LEU A 383 -2.89 31.14 -13.93
N GLU A 384 -1.93 31.97 -13.49
CA GLU A 384 -0.49 31.69 -13.67
C GLU A 384 -0.04 30.40 -12.96
N ASP A 385 -0.57 30.15 -11.76
CA ASP A 385 -0.30 28.90 -11.04
C ASP A 385 -0.85 27.69 -11.81
N ALA A 386 -2.00 27.81 -12.48
CA ALA A 386 -2.56 26.74 -13.29
C ALA A 386 -1.70 26.49 -14.54
N ARG A 387 -1.22 27.55 -15.22
CA ARG A 387 -0.26 27.42 -16.33
C ARG A 387 0.99 26.66 -15.88
N THR A 388 1.58 27.07 -14.75
CA THR A 388 2.78 26.43 -14.18
C THR A 388 2.56 24.95 -13.88
N ILE A 389 1.40 24.60 -13.33
CA ILE A 389 1.03 23.20 -13.03
C ILE A 389 0.89 22.38 -14.32
N LEU A 390 0.14 22.88 -15.30
CA LEU A 390 -0.12 22.17 -16.55
C LEU A 390 1.16 22.02 -17.38
N ASP A 391 2.02 23.04 -17.43
CA ASP A 391 3.33 22.96 -18.07
C ASP A 391 4.22 21.91 -17.39
N CYS A 392 4.23 21.87 -16.05
CA CYS A 392 5.00 20.85 -15.33
C CYS A 392 4.44 19.43 -15.53
N MET A 393 3.11 19.27 -15.64
CA MET A 393 2.49 17.99 -16.00
C MET A 393 2.91 17.55 -17.41
N LEU A 394 2.96 18.48 -18.37
CA LEU A 394 3.44 18.20 -19.73
C LEU A 394 4.93 17.86 -19.77
N ASP A 395 5.74 18.55 -18.97
CA ASP A 395 7.17 18.24 -18.82
C ASP A 395 7.37 16.85 -18.19
N ALA A 396 6.51 16.43 -17.26
CA ALA A 396 6.54 15.07 -16.70
C ALA A 396 6.22 13.99 -17.75
N VAL A 397 5.26 14.24 -18.65
CA VAL A 397 4.99 13.37 -19.79
C VAL A 397 6.20 13.29 -20.72
N ALA A 398 6.85 14.41 -20.99
CA ALA A 398 8.06 14.46 -21.82
C ALA A 398 9.24 13.72 -21.19
N ALA A 399 9.37 13.79 -19.86
CA ALA A 399 10.40 13.10 -19.08
C ALA A 399 10.15 11.59 -18.92
N THR A 400 8.95 11.09 -19.20
CA THR A 400 8.69 9.65 -19.11
C THR A 400 9.42 8.91 -20.23
N LEU A 401 10.12 7.82 -19.87
CA LEU A 401 10.91 6.97 -20.78
C LEU A 401 10.27 5.60 -21.01
N LYS A 402 9.59 5.05 -19.99
CA LYS A 402 8.83 3.79 -20.04
C LYS A 402 7.61 3.90 -19.13
N THR A 403 6.52 3.23 -19.49
CA THR A 403 5.34 3.08 -18.62
C THR A 403 4.60 1.77 -18.92
N ASN A 404 3.95 1.21 -17.89
CA ASN A 404 3.14 -0.02 -18.00
C ASN A 404 1.66 0.29 -18.35
N LEU A 405 1.39 1.48 -18.90
CA LEU A 405 0.06 2.02 -19.19
C LEU A 405 -0.87 1.09 -19.99
N TYR A 406 -0.30 0.20 -20.82
CA TYR A 406 -1.07 -0.69 -21.71
C TYR A 406 -1.20 -2.13 -21.18
N LEU A 407 -0.66 -2.43 -20.00
CA LEU A 407 -0.94 -3.70 -19.32
C LEU A 407 -2.30 -3.66 -18.64
N GLU A 408 -3.17 -4.63 -18.97
CA GLU A 408 -4.53 -4.73 -18.42
C GLU A 408 -4.56 -5.29 -16.99
N ASP A 409 -3.58 -6.10 -16.63
CA ASP A 409 -3.44 -6.82 -15.36
C ASP A 409 -2.48 -6.15 -14.35
N ARG A 410 -2.05 -4.91 -14.64
CA ARG A 410 -1.12 -4.18 -13.77
C ARG A 410 -1.69 -3.87 -12.38
N TYR A 411 -0.82 -3.90 -11.37
CA TYR A 411 -1.21 -3.61 -9.98
C TYR A 411 -1.09 -2.14 -9.57
N ALA A 412 -0.39 -1.32 -10.35
CA ALA A 412 -0.28 0.13 -10.21
C ALA A 412 0.26 0.73 -11.51
N LEU A 413 0.13 2.05 -11.67
CA LEU A 413 0.76 2.77 -12.76
C LEU A 413 2.23 3.05 -12.41
N SER A 414 3.14 2.63 -13.29
CA SER A 414 4.58 2.78 -13.13
C SER A 414 5.17 3.58 -14.28
N MET A 415 6.09 4.48 -13.96
CA MET A 415 6.81 5.33 -14.90
C MET A 415 8.30 5.31 -14.59
N ARG A 416 9.13 4.92 -15.57
CA ARG A 416 10.57 5.19 -15.56
C ARG A 416 10.78 6.58 -16.13
N ILE A 417 11.24 7.54 -15.32
CA ILE A 417 11.37 8.95 -15.72
C ILE A 417 12.83 9.38 -15.86
N ASP A 418 13.11 10.31 -16.76
CA ASP A 418 14.40 10.99 -16.82
C ASP A 418 14.67 11.70 -15.47
N PRO A 419 15.75 11.34 -14.76
CA PRO A 419 16.06 11.94 -13.47
C PRO A 419 16.28 13.46 -13.51
N GLN A 420 16.60 14.04 -14.69
CA GLN A 420 16.74 15.49 -14.84
C GLN A 420 15.44 16.26 -14.54
N PHE A 421 14.28 15.63 -14.73
CA PHE A 421 13.00 16.24 -14.36
C PHE A 421 12.90 16.55 -12.86
N MET A 422 13.61 15.77 -12.05
CA MET A 422 13.68 15.91 -10.60
C MET A 422 14.94 16.69 -10.16
N ASP A 423 15.58 17.46 -11.03
CA ASP A 423 16.77 18.23 -10.65
C ASP A 423 16.41 19.49 -9.83
N THR A 424 17.26 19.84 -8.86
CA THR A 424 17.14 21.04 -8.03
C THR A 424 18.47 21.31 -7.32
N GLU A 425 18.74 22.57 -7.00
CA GLU A 425 19.98 23.00 -6.31
C GLU A 425 20.20 22.32 -4.95
N GLN A 426 19.13 21.79 -4.33
CA GLN A 426 19.19 21.08 -3.05
C GLN A 426 19.73 19.63 -3.18
N ARG A 427 19.80 19.08 -4.40
CA ARG A 427 20.20 17.69 -4.66
C ARG A 427 21.60 17.68 -5.29
N PRO A 428 22.63 17.17 -4.58
CA PRO A 428 24.02 17.31 -5.03
C PRO A 428 24.40 16.50 -6.28
N ALA A 429 23.60 15.54 -6.70
CA ALA A 429 23.88 14.67 -7.84
C ALA A 429 22.59 14.23 -8.54
N ILE A 430 22.63 14.12 -9.86
CA ILE A 430 21.51 13.57 -10.63
C ILE A 430 21.56 12.03 -10.54
N PRO A 431 20.47 11.34 -10.12
CA PRO A 431 20.43 9.90 -10.09
C PRO A 431 20.64 9.27 -11.48
N PHE A 432 21.13 8.03 -11.52
CA PHE A 432 21.18 7.23 -12.74
C PHE A 432 19.77 6.82 -13.21
N GLY A 433 18.89 6.51 -12.25
CA GLY A 433 17.51 6.17 -12.57
C GLY A 433 16.52 6.44 -11.47
N VAL A 434 15.31 6.83 -11.90
CA VAL A 434 14.15 7.11 -11.08
C VAL A 434 12.94 6.41 -11.66
N PHE A 435 12.28 5.62 -10.81
CA PHE A 435 10.97 5.04 -11.06
C PHE A 435 9.97 5.72 -10.15
N PHE A 436 8.82 6.10 -10.69
CA PHE A 436 7.68 6.61 -9.95
C PHE A 436 6.50 5.65 -10.12
N VAL A 437 5.86 5.28 -9.03
CA VAL A 437 4.71 4.37 -9.04
C VAL A 437 3.55 5.01 -8.28
N HIS A 438 2.38 5.06 -8.93
CA HIS A 438 1.12 5.53 -8.38
C HIS A 438 0.13 4.37 -8.33
N GLY A 439 -0.44 4.08 -7.16
CA GLY A 439 -1.45 3.02 -7.02
C GLY A 439 -2.40 3.28 -5.85
N ARG A 440 -3.33 2.34 -5.62
CA ARG A 440 -4.41 2.49 -4.63
C ARG A 440 -3.92 2.85 -3.23
N GLY A 441 -4.09 4.13 -2.89
CA GLY A 441 -3.76 4.72 -1.61
C GLY A 441 -2.27 4.79 -1.32
N PHE A 442 -1.41 4.89 -2.35
CA PHE A 442 0.03 5.12 -2.19
C PHE A 442 0.67 5.82 -3.39
N ASN A 443 1.80 6.47 -3.12
CA ASN A 443 2.78 6.90 -4.12
C ASN A 443 4.14 6.36 -3.70
N GLY A 444 5.00 6.00 -4.64
CA GLY A 444 6.35 5.56 -4.33
C GLY A 444 7.38 5.94 -5.36
N PHE A 445 8.63 6.04 -4.92
CA PHE A 445 9.78 6.22 -5.78
C PHE A 445 10.80 5.12 -5.52
N HIS A 446 11.49 4.68 -6.58
CA HIS A 446 12.77 4.00 -6.49
C HIS A 446 13.83 4.84 -7.18
N VAL A 447 14.89 5.20 -6.45
CA VAL A 447 15.99 6.05 -6.91
C VAL A 447 17.29 5.24 -6.86
N ARG A 448 18.10 5.31 -7.91
CA ARG A 448 19.42 4.66 -7.97
C ARG A 448 20.48 5.56 -8.59
N PHE A 449 21.71 5.48 -8.10
CA PHE A 449 22.84 6.31 -8.54
C PHE A 449 23.82 5.62 -9.50
N ARG A 450 23.65 4.32 -9.74
CA ARG A 450 24.38 3.55 -10.76
C ARG A 450 23.46 2.55 -11.45
N ASP A 451 23.96 1.96 -12.52
CA ASP A 451 23.33 0.86 -13.24
C ASP A 451 23.11 -0.36 -12.34
N ILE A 452 24.15 -0.78 -11.63
CA ILE A 452 24.10 -1.81 -10.60
C ILE A 452 24.08 -1.08 -9.26
N ALA A 453 22.94 -1.08 -8.59
CA ALA A 453 22.76 -0.40 -7.31
C ALA A 453 21.84 -1.18 -6.39
N ARG A 454 22.11 -1.13 -5.08
CA ARG A 454 21.36 -1.85 -4.05
C ARG A 454 20.81 -0.92 -2.98
N GLY A 455 19.65 -1.28 -2.43
CA GLY A 455 19.10 -0.54 -1.30
C GLY A 455 17.70 -0.97 -0.86
N GLY A 456 17.37 -0.55 0.36
CA GLY A 456 16.13 -0.93 1.05
C GLY A 456 14.85 -0.40 0.39
N VAL A 457 13.78 -1.19 0.45
CA VAL A 457 12.40 -0.76 0.19
C VAL A 457 11.77 -0.35 1.52
N ARG A 458 11.53 0.94 1.70
CA ARG A 458 10.92 1.52 2.90
C ARG A 458 9.45 1.81 2.65
N VAL A 459 8.57 1.31 3.52
CA VAL A 459 7.14 1.63 3.46
C VAL A 459 6.79 2.58 4.59
N VAL A 460 6.44 3.82 4.25
CA VAL A 460 6.11 4.88 5.20
C VAL A 460 4.61 4.82 5.52
N VAL A 461 4.31 4.31 6.71
CA VAL A 461 2.93 4.20 7.23
C VAL A 461 2.56 5.47 7.98
N THR A 462 1.42 6.06 7.64
CA THR A 462 0.96 7.32 8.23
C THR A 462 -0.23 7.09 9.17
N ARG A 463 -0.22 7.76 10.33
CA ARG A 463 -1.27 7.63 11.35
C ARG A 463 -2.51 8.48 11.04
N GLY A 464 -2.37 9.51 10.21
CA GLY A 464 -3.46 10.42 9.86
C GLY A 464 -3.07 11.38 8.73
N LEU A 465 -4.06 12.14 8.25
CA LEU A 465 -3.91 13.00 7.06
C LEU A 465 -2.86 14.10 7.23
N ALA A 466 -2.72 14.66 8.43
CA ALA A 466 -1.71 15.69 8.69
C ALA A 466 -0.29 15.17 8.47
N GLN A 467 0.03 13.98 9.00
CA GLN A 467 1.31 13.33 8.77
C GLN A 467 1.46 12.99 7.28
N PHE A 468 0.44 12.39 6.67
CA PHE A 468 0.46 12.03 5.26
C PHE A 468 0.78 13.20 4.33
N ASN A 469 0.16 14.37 4.57
CA ASN A 469 0.43 15.57 3.79
C ASN A 469 1.88 16.03 3.95
N ALA A 470 2.41 16.06 5.18
CA ALA A 470 3.81 16.42 5.43
C ALA A 470 4.80 15.44 4.76
N GLU A 471 4.54 14.13 4.83
CA GLU A 471 5.37 13.13 4.14
C GLU A 471 5.27 13.23 2.61
N THR A 472 4.11 13.61 2.09
CA THR A 472 3.87 13.75 0.64
C THR A 472 4.78 14.83 0.04
N GLU A 473 5.10 15.90 0.75
CA GLU A 473 5.98 16.98 0.30
C GLU A 473 7.46 16.58 0.21
N ARG A 474 7.86 15.52 0.92
CA ARG A 474 9.25 15.05 1.02
C ARG A 474 9.48 13.63 0.52
N LEU A 475 8.46 12.99 -0.07
CA LEU A 475 8.53 11.59 -0.50
C LEU A 475 9.73 11.31 -1.43
N TYR A 476 9.91 12.14 -2.46
CA TYR A 476 11.07 11.97 -3.35
C TYR A 476 12.40 12.29 -2.64
N ASP A 477 12.44 13.29 -1.75
CA ASP A 477 13.65 13.64 -1.01
C ASP A 477 14.08 12.55 -0.04
N GLU A 478 13.12 11.85 0.59
CA GLU A 478 13.38 10.68 1.42
C GLU A 478 14.06 9.57 0.59
N ALA A 479 13.47 9.21 -0.55
CA ALA A 479 14.04 8.20 -1.45
C ALA A 479 15.43 8.61 -1.96
N TYR A 480 15.56 9.86 -2.43
CA TYR A 480 16.80 10.42 -2.95
C TYR A 480 17.89 10.47 -1.87
N GLY A 481 17.60 11.03 -0.70
CA GLY A 481 18.56 11.24 0.38
C GLY A 481 19.10 9.92 0.91
N LEU A 482 18.23 8.93 1.10
CA LEU A 482 18.63 7.59 1.51
C LEU A 482 19.43 6.85 0.41
N ALA A 483 19.03 6.97 -0.85
CA ALA A 483 19.77 6.38 -1.97
C ALA A 483 21.16 7.01 -2.12
N PHE A 484 21.27 8.33 -1.93
CA PHE A 484 22.53 9.06 -2.00
C PHE A 484 23.44 8.71 -0.82
N ALA A 485 22.90 8.61 0.40
CA ALA A 485 23.65 8.10 1.54
C ALA A 485 24.18 6.68 1.26
N GLN A 486 23.36 5.80 0.69
CA GLN A 486 23.79 4.46 0.29
C GLN A 486 24.87 4.49 -0.80
N GLN A 487 24.82 5.45 -1.72
CA GLN A 487 25.84 5.64 -2.76
C GLN A 487 27.18 6.02 -2.14
N MET A 488 27.17 6.84 -1.09
CA MET A 488 28.38 7.22 -0.35
C MET A 488 28.93 6.06 0.50
N LYS A 489 28.05 5.18 1.00
CA LYS A 489 28.45 3.96 1.72
C LYS A 489 29.09 2.94 0.79
N ASN A 490 28.52 2.72 -0.39
CA ASN A 490 28.98 1.70 -1.34
C ASN A 490 30.22 2.15 -2.15
N LYS A 491 30.99 3.15 -1.70
CA LYS A 491 32.13 3.71 -2.43
C LYS A 491 33.26 2.70 -2.71
N ASP A 492 33.37 1.67 -1.88
CA ASP A 492 34.45 0.67 -1.92
C ASP A 492 34.03 -0.67 -2.56
N ILE A 493 32.80 -0.77 -3.09
CA ILE A 493 32.25 -1.97 -3.74
C ILE A 493 31.79 -1.65 -5.18
N PRO A 494 31.64 -2.65 -6.07
CA PRO A 494 31.24 -2.39 -7.46
C PRO A 494 29.79 -1.90 -7.62
N GLU A 495 29.00 -1.94 -6.55
CA GLU A 495 27.58 -1.55 -6.53
C GLU A 495 27.41 -0.08 -6.15
N GLY A 496 26.43 0.60 -6.73
CA GLY A 496 25.97 1.93 -6.30
C GLY A 496 24.89 1.87 -5.23
N GLY A 497 24.44 3.04 -4.79
CA GLY A 497 23.34 3.19 -3.86
C GLY A 497 21.99 3.31 -4.56
N SER A 498 20.99 2.59 -4.05
CA SER A 498 19.59 2.81 -4.37
C SER A 498 18.73 2.90 -3.12
N LYS A 499 17.47 3.28 -3.28
CA LYS A 499 16.44 3.19 -2.26
C LYS A 499 15.07 3.24 -2.90
N ALA A 500 14.11 2.54 -2.32
CA ALA A 500 12.70 2.81 -2.56
C ALA A 500 12.03 3.38 -1.31
N ALA A 501 11.14 4.35 -1.50
CA ALA A 501 10.23 4.86 -0.48
C ALA A 501 8.79 4.79 -1.00
N VAL A 502 7.90 4.16 -0.23
CA VAL A 502 6.49 3.94 -0.57
C VAL A 502 5.63 4.59 0.51
N LEU A 503 5.00 5.72 0.21
CA LEU A 503 4.18 6.47 1.16
C LEU A 503 2.72 6.04 1.08
N LEU A 504 2.19 5.59 2.20
CA LEU A 504 0.81 5.12 2.30
C LEU A 504 -0.13 6.19 2.81
N HIS A 505 -1.27 6.34 2.14
CA HIS A 505 -2.43 7.04 2.67
C HIS A 505 -2.90 6.38 3.98
N PRO A 506 -3.45 7.13 4.95
CA PRO A 506 -4.02 6.53 6.16
C PRO A 506 -5.01 5.40 5.83
N ARG A 507 -4.93 4.31 6.60
CA ARG A 507 -5.73 3.08 6.44
C ARG A 507 -5.36 2.19 5.23
N SER A 508 -4.38 2.56 4.42
CA SER A 508 -3.84 1.65 3.38
C SER A 508 -3.07 0.48 4.00
N LYS A 509 -3.14 -0.68 3.34
CA LYS A 509 -2.48 -1.91 3.79
C LYS A 509 -1.05 -2.00 3.22
N VAL A 510 -0.06 -2.18 4.09
CA VAL A 510 1.35 -2.36 3.73
C VAL A 510 1.53 -3.43 2.66
N GLY A 511 1.05 -4.65 2.90
CA GLY A 511 1.25 -5.76 1.97
C GLY A 511 0.71 -5.48 0.57
N ARG A 512 -0.51 -4.93 0.44
CA ARG A 512 -1.11 -4.60 -0.87
C ARG A 512 -0.26 -3.56 -1.62
N SER A 513 0.12 -2.49 -0.94
CA SER A 513 0.85 -1.38 -1.56
C SER A 513 2.29 -1.75 -1.93
N THR A 514 2.99 -2.52 -1.09
CA THR A 514 4.34 -3.03 -1.42
C THR A 514 4.30 -3.97 -2.61
N LYS A 515 3.34 -4.91 -2.64
CA LYS A 515 3.14 -5.83 -3.76
C LYS A 515 2.91 -5.06 -5.07
N ALA A 516 1.97 -4.11 -5.05
CA ALA A 516 1.66 -3.26 -6.21
C ALA A 516 2.86 -2.43 -6.67
N PHE A 517 3.63 -1.87 -5.73
CA PHE A 517 4.83 -1.09 -6.03
C PHE A 517 5.89 -1.92 -6.76
N VAL A 518 6.24 -3.09 -6.22
CA VAL A 518 7.30 -3.94 -6.78
C VAL A 518 6.86 -4.57 -8.10
N ASP A 519 5.63 -5.09 -8.17
CA ASP A 519 5.10 -5.72 -9.39
C ASP A 519 5.07 -4.76 -10.57
N SER A 520 4.66 -3.52 -10.33
CA SER A 520 4.57 -2.51 -11.40
C SER A 520 5.93 -1.99 -11.84
N ILE A 521 6.98 -2.14 -11.02
CA ILE A 521 8.37 -1.95 -11.47
C ILE A 521 8.81 -3.14 -12.32
N LEU A 522 8.47 -4.38 -11.91
CA LEU A 522 8.75 -5.59 -12.69
C LEU A 522 8.14 -5.51 -14.09
N ASP A 523 6.94 -4.96 -14.24
CA ASP A 523 6.32 -4.70 -15.55
C ASP A 523 7.23 -3.94 -16.53
N LEU A 524 8.07 -3.04 -16.02
CA LEU A 524 8.97 -2.23 -16.85
C LEU A 524 10.28 -2.95 -17.17
N ILE A 525 10.73 -3.90 -16.34
CA ILE A 525 12.07 -4.48 -16.43
C ILE A 525 12.09 -5.97 -16.77
N THR A 526 10.94 -6.63 -16.78
CA THR A 526 10.87 -8.06 -17.13
C THR A 526 11.25 -8.30 -18.60
N PRO A 527 11.99 -9.39 -18.91
CA PRO A 527 12.22 -9.83 -20.28
C PRO A 527 11.03 -10.59 -20.89
N ASP A 528 9.96 -10.88 -20.14
CA ASP A 528 8.79 -11.62 -20.61
C ASP A 528 8.22 -11.00 -21.90
N PRO A 529 8.15 -11.74 -23.04
CA PRO A 529 7.70 -11.19 -24.31
C PRO A 529 6.26 -10.66 -24.29
N ALA A 530 5.36 -11.30 -23.54
CA ALA A 530 3.96 -10.89 -23.46
C ALA A 530 3.87 -9.49 -22.85
N THR A 531 4.55 -9.27 -21.72
CA THR A 531 4.63 -7.98 -21.05
C THR A 531 5.42 -6.94 -21.87
N ARG A 532 6.61 -7.32 -22.36
CA ARG A 532 7.52 -6.41 -23.09
C ARG A 532 6.89 -5.86 -24.37
N SER A 533 6.08 -6.65 -25.06
CA SER A 533 5.39 -6.22 -26.29
C SER A 533 4.40 -5.07 -26.06
N LEU A 534 3.96 -4.87 -24.82
CA LEU A 534 3.01 -3.83 -24.41
C LEU A 534 3.68 -2.61 -23.79
N VAL A 535 5.02 -2.61 -23.65
CA VAL A 535 5.80 -1.50 -23.07
C VAL A 535 6.70 -0.90 -24.14
N VAL A 536 6.46 0.36 -24.50
CA VAL A 536 7.33 1.12 -25.41
C VAL A 536 8.57 1.60 -24.65
N ASP A 537 9.74 1.07 -25.04
CA ASP A 537 11.03 1.40 -24.43
C ASP A 537 11.74 2.54 -25.17
N ARG A 538 11.91 3.68 -24.49
CA ARG A 538 12.66 4.84 -24.98
C ARG A 538 13.98 5.07 -24.23
N LEU A 539 14.34 4.16 -23.33
CA LEU A 539 15.60 4.19 -22.58
C LEU A 539 16.74 3.54 -23.39
N GLY A 540 16.41 2.51 -24.17
CA GLY A 540 17.33 1.89 -25.12
C GLY A 540 18.38 0.94 -24.51
N HIS A 541 18.25 0.57 -23.23
CA HIS A 541 19.07 -0.45 -22.58
C HIS A 541 18.29 -1.18 -21.49
N GLU A 542 18.74 -2.40 -21.15
CA GLU A 542 18.12 -3.22 -20.12
C GLU A 542 18.47 -2.70 -18.71
N GLU A 543 17.54 -2.88 -17.77
CA GLU A 543 17.71 -2.46 -16.38
C GLU A 543 17.56 -3.67 -15.45
N LEU A 544 18.55 -3.86 -14.57
CA LEU A 544 18.46 -4.78 -13.44
C LEU A 544 18.39 -3.99 -12.12
N LEU A 545 17.58 -4.46 -11.18
CA LEU A 545 17.35 -3.81 -9.89
C LEU A 545 17.64 -4.79 -8.76
N TYR A 546 18.10 -4.25 -7.64
CA TYR A 546 18.44 -5.00 -6.43
C TYR A 546 17.85 -4.28 -5.21
N PHE A 547 16.84 -4.89 -4.61
CA PHE A 547 16.17 -4.42 -3.40
C PHE A 547 16.75 -5.08 -2.14
N GLY A 548 16.59 -4.40 -1.02
CA GLY A 548 16.74 -4.97 0.32
C GLY A 548 15.52 -4.65 1.18
N PRO A 549 15.39 -5.31 2.35
CA PRO A 549 14.35 -4.93 3.30
C PRO A 549 14.71 -3.61 4.00
N ASP A 550 13.68 -2.85 4.37
CA ASP A 550 13.73 -1.71 5.29
C ASP A 550 12.42 -1.70 6.11
N GLU A 551 12.09 -0.59 6.76
CA GLU A 551 10.92 -0.43 7.60
C GLU A 551 9.63 -0.97 6.96
N ASN A 552 8.89 -1.77 7.73
CA ASN A 552 7.62 -2.40 7.40
C ASN A 552 7.67 -3.45 6.27
N VAL A 553 8.84 -3.86 5.80
CA VAL A 553 9.00 -5.03 4.91
C VAL A 553 9.21 -6.30 5.74
N THR A 554 8.23 -7.19 5.71
CA THR A 554 8.23 -8.44 6.48
C THR A 554 8.88 -9.60 5.71
N PRO A 555 9.36 -10.66 6.38
CA PRO A 555 9.89 -11.85 5.70
C PRO A 555 8.94 -12.43 4.64
N ARG A 556 7.63 -12.52 4.94
CA ARG A 556 6.62 -12.97 3.96
C ARG A 556 6.57 -12.10 2.70
N LEU A 557 6.82 -10.79 2.82
CA LEU A 557 6.91 -9.91 1.65
C LEU A 557 8.22 -10.09 0.88
N ILE A 558 9.33 -10.39 1.58
CA ILE A 558 10.61 -10.73 0.95
C ILE A 558 10.43 -11.96 0.06
N ASP A 559 9.84 -13.03 0.60
CA ASP A 559 9.59 -14.26 -0.13
C ASP A 559 8.66 -14.01 -1.33
N TRP A 560 7.55 -13.30 -1.12
CA TRP A 560 6.63 -12.94 -2.20
C TRP A 560 7.31 -12.14 -3.33
N ILE A 561 8.22 -11.20 -3.02
CA ILE A 561 8.93 -10.42 -4.05
C ILE A 561 9.78 -11.33 -4.94
N VAL A 562 10.47 -12.30 -4.36
CA VAL A 562 11.32 -13.24 -5.09
C VAL A 562 10.45 -14.18 -5.94
N ASP A 563 9.42 -14.79 -5.34
CA ASP A 563 8.50 -15.68 -6.05
C ASP A 563 7.80 -14.94 -7.19
N ARG A 564 7.42 -13.68 -6.97
CA ARG A 564 6.80 -12.85 -8.00
C ARG A 564 7.79 -12.52 -9.11
N ALA A 565 9.05 -12.24 -8.81
CA ALA A 565 10.07 -12.01 -9.82
C ALA A 565 10.29 -13.25 -10.70
N GLU A 566 10.29 -14.45 -10.10
CA GLU A 566 10.37 -15.72 -10.82
C GLU A 566 9.15 -15.92 -11.71
N TYR A 567 7.94 -15.73 -11.16
CA TYR A 567 6.69 -15.78 -11.92
C TYR A 567 6.68 -14.84 -13.13
N ARG A 568 7.22 -13.62 -12.97
CA ARG A 568 7.32 -12.63 -14.06
C ARG A 568 8.48 -12.89 -15.02
N GLY A 569 9.26 -13.97 -14.85
CA GLY A 569 10.39 -14.30 -15.72
C GLY A 569 11.60 -13.40 -15.56
N TYR A 570 11.75 -12.72 -14.41
CA TYR A 570 12.93 -11.90 -14.12
C TYR A 570 14.19 -12.76 -14.16
N GLN A 571 15.28 -12.26 -14.76
CA GLN A 571 16.46 -13.08 -15.07
C GLN A 571 17.13 -13.67 -13.82
N MET A 572 17.12 -12.93 -12.70
CA MET A 572 17.75 -13.33 -11.45
C MET A 572 16.81 -13.06 -10.27
N PRO A 573 15.72 -13.83 -10.10
CA PRO A 573 14.69 -13.57 -9.09
C PRO A 573 15.26 -13.48 -7.68
N THR A 574 16.18 -14.39 -7.35
CA THR A 574 16.83 -14.46 -6.03
C THR A 574 17.78 -13.30 -5.74
N ALA A 575 18.18 -12.54 -6.76
CA ALA A 575 19.03 -11.36 -6.62
C ALA A 575 18.19 -10.07 -6.52
N LEU A 576 16.93 -10.09 -6.95
CA LEU A 576 16.05 -8.93 -6.86
C LEU A 576 15.85 -8.47 -5.42
N MET A 577 15.85 -9.37 -4.43
CA MET A 577 15.67 -9.02 -3.01
C MET A 577 16.68 -9.75 -2.11
N SER A 578 17.31 -9.00 -1.19
CA SER A 578 18.25 -9.55 -0.20
C SER A 578 17.55 -10.08 1.08
N SER A 579 18.34 -10.64 2.01
CA SER A 579 17.91 -11.12 3.34
C SER A 579 16.87 -12.26 3.37
N LYS A 580 16.78 -13.04 2.28
CA LYS A 580 15.93 -14.25 2.20
C LYS A 580 16.38 -15.35 3.17
N PRO A 581 15.45 -16.04 3.87
CA PRO A 581 15.78 -17.23 4.66
C PRO A 581 16.47 -18.33 3.82
N GLY A 582 17.47 -19.00 4.38
CA GLY A 582 18.13 -20.17 3.76
C GLY A 582 19.15 -19.89 2.65
N ALA A 583 19.14 -18.70 2.03
CA ALA A 583 20.07 -18.35 0.94
C ALA A 583 20.63 -16.91 1.02
N GLY A 584 20.34 -16.17 2.10
CA GLY A 584 20.90 -14.85 2.40
C GLY A 584 21.59 -14.81 3.77
N ILE A 585 22.55 -13.90 3.95
CA ILE A 585 23.16 -13.64 5.26
C ILE A 585 22.25 -12.67 6.02
N ASN A 586 21.63 -13.13 7.10
CA ASN A 586 20.83 -12.27 7.96
C ASN A 586 21.75 -11.31 8.73
N HIS A 587 21.65 -10.00 8.45
CA HIS A 587 22.56 -9.01 9.01
C HIS A 587 22.54 -8.95 10.54
N LYS A 588 21.38 -9.19 11.16
CA LYS A 588 21.19 -9.16 12.62
C LYS A 588 21.68 -10.43 13.30
N GLU A 589 21.38 -11.60 12.71
CA GLU A 589 21.83 -12.91 13.21
C GLU A 589 23.35 -13.00 13.25
N TYR A 590 24.00 -12.55 12.18
CA TYR A 590 25.45 -12.63 12.04
C TYR A 590 26.18 -11.39 12.58
N GLY A 591 25.48 -10.32 12.94
CA GLY A 591 26.09 -9.08 13.43
C GLY A 591 26.98 -8.40 12.39
N VAL A 592 26.60 -8.44 11.11
CA VAL A 592 27.46 -8.03 9.98
C VAL A 592 27.95 -6.58 10.11
N THR A 593 27.06 -5.68 10.54
CA THR A 593 27.41 -4.27 10.79
C THR A 593 28.39 -4.13 11.95
N SER A 594 28.15 -4.83 13.05
CA SER A 594 29.03 -4.81 14.23
C SER A 594 30.40 -5.40 13.95
N GLU A 595 30.49 -6.42 13.09
CA GLU A 595 31.76 -6.99 12.65
C GLU A 595 32.61 -5.93 11.93
N GLY A 596 32.00 -5.14 11.04
CA GLY A 596 32.65 -4.00 10.39
C GLY A 596 33.16 -2.96 11.40
N VAL A 597 32.29 -2.54 12.33
CA VAL A 597 32.65 -1.59 13.40
C VAL A 597 33.82 -2.11 14.24
N CYS A 598 33.83 -3.38 14.61
CA CYS A 598 34.90 -3.99 15.41
C CYS A 598 36.23 -4.08 14.65
N VAL A 599 36.20 -4.29 13.33
CA VAL A 599 37.41 -4.27 12.49
C VAL A 599 38.01 -2.86 12.44
N PHE A 600 37.18 -1.82 12.26
CA PHE A 600 37.66 -0.43 12.31
C PHE A 600 38.19 -0.04 13.70
N LEU A 601 37.60 -0.59 14.76
CA LEU A 601 38.10 -0.43 16.13
C LEU A 601 39.50 -1.03 16.29
N ASP A 602 39.75 -2.27 15.82
CA ASP A 602 41.10 -2.88 15.85
C ASP A 602 42.13 -2.01 15.13
N VAL A 603 41.83 -1.60 13.89
CA VAL A 603 42.71 -0.77 13.08
C VAL A 603 42.99 0.57 13.77
N GLY A 604 41.96 1.19 14.35
CA GLY A 604 42.08 2.44 15.10
C GLY A 604 42.95 2.31 16.34
N LEU A 605 42.78 1.24 17.12
CA LEU A 605 43.58 0.96 18.32
C LEU A 605 45.06 0.78 17.94
N ARG A 606 45.35 -0.01 16.90
CA ARG A 606 46.72 -0.20 16.40
C ARG A 606 47.34 1.11 15.93
N ALA A 607 46.57 1.96 15.25
CA ALA A 607 47.03 3.28 14.82
C ALA A 607 47.38 4.22 16.00
N LEU A 608 46.73 4.03 17.15
CA LEU A 608 47.04 4.73 18.40
C LEU A 608 48.18 4.08 19.20
N GLY A 609 48.75 2.97 18.71
CA GLY A 609 49.84 2.23 19.36
C GLY A 609 49.38 1.22 20.42
N ILE A 610 48.09 0.84 20.41
CA ILE A 610 47.53 -0.21 21.27
C ILE A 610 47.38 -1.47 20.40
N ASP A 611 48.06 -2.57 20.74
CA ASP A 611 47.84 -3.85 20.03
C ASP A 611 46.77 -4.67 20.78
N PRO A 612 45.51 -4.71 20.32
CA PRO A 612 44.42 -5.37 21.06
C PRO A 612 44.61 -6.90 21.14
N ALA A 613 45.55 -7.48 20.40
CA ALA A 613 45.92 -8.88 20.53
C ALA A 613 46.71 -9.17 21.82
N THR A 614 47.46 -8.19 22.33
CA THR A 614 48.35 -8.36 23.50
C THR A 614 48.03 -7.41 24.65
N ASP A 615 47.58 -6.19 24.34
CA ASP A 615 47.33 -5.11 25.29
C ASP A 615 45.86 -5.11 25.72
N SER A 616 45.61 -4.71 26.96
CA SER A 616 44.23 -4.47 27.41
C SER A 616 43.81 -3.03 27.11
N PHE A 617 42.59 -2.85 26.66
CA PHE A 617 42.02 -1.55 26.28
C PHE A 617 40.61 -1.38 26.85
N SER A 618 40.21 -0.12 26.99
CA SER A 618 38.92 0.29 27.53
C SER A 618 38.03 0.90 26.46
N ILE A 619 36.75 0.56 26.48
CA ILE A 619 35.76 1.12 25.58
C ILE A 619 34.55 1.64 26.34
N LYS A 620 33.97 2.72 25.85
CA LYS A 620 32.63 3.17 26.21
C LYS A 620 31.75 3.16 24.96
N MET A 621 30.46 2.89 25.11
CA MET A 621 29.55 2.79 23.96
C MET A 621 28.13 3.24 24.27
N THR A 622 27.46 3.75 23.24
CA THR A 622 26.01 3.96 23.25
C THR A 622 25.34 2.91 22.36
N GLY A 623 24.10 2.55 22.64
CA GLY A 623 23.46 1.35 22.08
C GLY A 623 23.74 0.16 22.99
N GLY A 624 22.69 -0.35 23.61
CA GLY A 624 22.78 -1.33 24.69
C GLY A 624 22.96 -2.76 24.21
N PRO A 625 23.05 -3.71 25.16
CA PRO A 625 23.11 -5.14 24.87
C PRO A 625 21.87 -5.64 24.11
N ASP A 626 20.73 -4.97 24.22
CA ASP A 626 19.48 -5.23 23.48
C ASP A 626 19.48 -4.71 22.03
N GLY A 627 20.46 -3.88 21.66
CA GLY A 627 20.57 -3.28 20.33
C GLY A 627 21.19 -4.25 19.31
N ASP A 628 20.79 -4.13 18.03
CA ASP A 628 21.37 -4.92 16.95
C ASP A 628 22.88 -4.66 16.81
N VAL A 629 23.28 -3.40 16.63
CA VAL A 629 24.70 -3.04 16.48
C VAL A 629 25.45 -3.14 17.83
N GLY A 630 24.84 -2.64 18.91
CA GLY A 630 25.45 -2.59 20.24
C GLY A 630 25.67 -3.97 20.85
N GLY A 631 24.62 -4.80 20.92
CA GLY A 631 24.68 -6.16 21.45
C GLY A 631 25.62 -7.05 20.64
N ASN A 632 25.55 -7.01 19.31
CA ASN A 632 26.49 -7.78 18.49
C ASN A 632 27.94 -7.28 18.63
N ALA A 633 28.18 -5.97 18.79
CA ALA A 633 29.53 -5.46 19.04
C ALA A 633 30.07 -5.96 20.38
N ILE A 634 29.26 -5.98 21.45
CA ILE A 634 29.64 -6.57 22.74
C ILE A 634 30.06 -8.04 22.55
N ARG A 635 29.22 -8.83 21.89
CA ARG A 635 29.47 -10.26 21.63
C ARG A 635 30.75 -10.49 20.84
N ILE A 636 30.98 -9.72 19.77
CA ILE A 636 32.15 -9.83 18.88
C ILE A 636 33.43 -9.44 19.62
N LEU A 637 33.41 -8.34 20.37
CA LEU A 637 34.58 -7.87 21.11
C LEU A 637 34.98 -8.84 22.23
N ILE A 638 34.01 -9.42 22.94
CA ILE A 638 34.29 -10.45 23.95
C ILE A 638 34.83 -11.72 23.27
N ARG A 639 34.23 -12.14 22.15
CA ARG A 639 34.67 -13.30 21.35
C ARG A 639 36.14 -13.17 20.94
N ASP A 640 36.54 -12.01 20.42
CA ASP A 640 37.85 -11.83 19.79
C ASP A 640 38.95 -11.43 20.78
N TYR A 641 38.60 -10.64 21.80
CA TYR A 641 39.58 -10.05 22.72
C TYR A 641 39.50 -10.60 24.15
N GLY A 642 38.41 -11.25 24.53
CA GLY A 642 38.21 -11.77 25.89
C GLY A 642 38.44 -10.70 26.95
N GLU A 643 39.12 -11.04 28.05
CA GLU A 643 39.42 -10.13 29.16
C GLU A 643 40.24 -8.88 28.79
N ARG A 644 40.82 -8.81 27.59
CA ARG A 644 41.57 -7.62 27.14
C ARG A 644 40.68 -6.42 26.88
N VAL A 645 39.40 -6.62 26.52
CA VAL A 645 38.45 -5.52 26.35
C VAL A 645 37.73 -5.23 27.68
N ARG A 646 37.78 -3.98 28.13
CA ARG A 646 37.01 -3.51 29.30
C ARG A 646 35.92 -2.55 28.87
N PHE A 647 34.66 -2.94 29.07
CA PHE A 647 33.51 -2.06 28.86
C PHE A 647 33.36 -1.15 30.08
N VAL A 648 33.85 0.09 30.00
CA VAL A 648 33.85 1.02 31.13
C VAL A 648 32.59 1.88 31.22
N GLY A 649 31.80 1.91 30.15
CA GLY A 649 30.50 2.58 30.11
C GLY A 649 29.63 2.07 28.96
N VAL A 650 28.38 1.69 29.26
CA VAL A 650 27.37 1.28 28.28
C VAL A 650 26.09 2.04 28.56
N ALA A 651 25.50 2.65 27.53
CA ALA A 651 24.28 3.45 27.66
C ALA A 651 23.27 3.14 26.55
N ASP A 652 21.99 3.05 26.90
CA ASP A 652 20.90 2.85 25.95
C ASP A 652 19.66 3.69 26.29
N GLY A 653 18.49 3.33 25.74
CA GLY A 653 17.25 4.05 25.99
C GLY A 653 16.78 4.00 27.45
N SER A 654 17.15 2.96 28.19
CA SER A 654 16.74 2.68 29.56
C SER A 654 17.61 3.33 30.63
N GLY A 655 18.90 3.59 30.34
CA GLY A 655 19.84 4.07 31.35
C GLY A 655 21.30 3.94 30.93
N CYS A 656 22.20 3.89 31.93
CA CYS A 656 23.61 3.61 31.73
C CYS A 656 24.22 2.78 32.86
N ALA A 657 25.19 1.95 32.51
CA ALA A 657 26.08 1.25 33.43
C ALA A 657 27.52 1.77 33.26
N GLU A 658 28.19 2.08 34.37
CA GLU A 658 29.53 2.68 34.40
C GLU A 658 30.39 1.92 35.40
N CYS A 659 31.60 1.52 35.02
CA CYS A 659 32.57 0.87 35.92
C CYS A 659 33.99 1.03 35.37
N THR A 660 34.89 1.71 36.08
CA THR A 660 36.24 2.01 35.60
C THR A 660 37.10 0.76 35.44
N GLU A 661 36.87 -0.28 36.24
CA GLU A 661 37.52 -1.59 36.10
C GLU A 661 36.94 -2.43 34.94
N GLY A 662 35.78 -2.06 34.43
CA GLY A 662 35.04 -2.77 33.38
C GLY A 662 33.83 -3.53 33.93
N LEU A 663 32.75 -3.54 33.13
CA LEU A 663 31.56 -4.35 33.37
C LEU A 663 31.84 -5.85 33.11
N ASP A 664 31.14 -6.72 33.83
CA ASP A 664 31.24 -8.18 33.74
C ASP A 664 30.76 -8.68 32.37
N HIS A 665 31.64 -9.41 31.67
CA HIS A 665 31.37 -9.92 30.32
C HIS A 665 30.25 -10.94 30.29
N GLY A 666 30.16 -11.82 31.29
CA GLY A 666 29.11 -12.83 31.37
C GLY A 666 27.74 -12.20 31.52
N GLU A 667 27.64 -11.15 32.33
CA GLU A 667 26.40 -10.40 32.52
C GLU A 667 26.00 -9.61 31.26
N LEU A 668 26.95 -8.96 30.58
CA LEU A 668 26.68 -8.30 29.31
C LEU A 668 26.20 -9.28 28.22
N LEU A 669 26.79 -10.48 28.13
CA LEU A 669 26.36 -11.52 27.21
C LEU A 669 24.96 -12.05 27.57
N ARG A 670 24.65 -12.25 28.86
CA ARG A 670 23.32 -12.65 29.32
C ARG A 670 22.25 -11.65 28.88
N LEU A 671 22.51 -10.35 29.05
CA LEU A 671 21.58 -9.31 28.61
C LEU A 671 21.39 -9.34 27.10
N MET A 672 22.47 -9.51 26.32
CA MET A 672 22.40 -9.56 24.86
C MET A 672 21.59 -10.76 24.36
N GLU A 673 21.88 -11.96 24.87
CA GLU A 673 21.16 -13.19 24.51
C GLU A 673 19.66 -13.12 24.87
N ALA A 674 19.34 -12.49 26.00
CA ALA A 674 17.97 -12.27 26.44
C ALA A 674 17.30 -11.04 25.80
N SER A 675 18.03 -10.26 24.97
CA SER A 675 17.59 -8.98 24.40
C SER A 675 17.05 -8.01 25.47
N LEU A 676 17.76 -7.91 26.60
CA LEU A 676 17.41 -7.05 27.73
C LEU A 676 18.25 -5.76 27.73
N PRO A 677 17.65 -4.62 28.11
CA PRO A 677 18.35 -3.33 28.16
C PRO A 677 19.33 -3.27 29.34
N ILE A 678 20.25 -2.30 29.31
CA ILE A 678 21.35 -2.17 30.28
C ILE A 678 20.88 -1.92 31.72
N ILE A 679 19.67 -1.39 31.93
CA ILE A 679 19.10 -1.20 33.27
C ILE A 679 18.87 -2.53 34.00
N GLU A 680 18.75 -3.64 33.27
CA GLU A 680 18.57 -5.00 33.82
C GLU A 680 19.89 -5.66 34.24
N TYR A 681 21.01 -4.93 34.18
CA TYR A 681 22.32 -5.41 34.62
C TYR A 681 22.32 -5.70 36.13
N ASP A 682 22.72 -6.91 36.51
CA ASP A 682 22.79 -7.36 37.91
C ASP A 682 23.80 -6.53 38.72
N PRO A 683 23.35 -5.68 39.68
CA PRO A 683 24.25 -4.84 40.45
C PRO A 683 25.25 -5.61 41.31
N SER A 684 25.00 -6.90 41.61
CA SER A 684 25.93 -7.74 42.36
C SER A 684 27.20 -8.09 41.56
N ARG A 685 27.18 -7.90 40.24
CA ARG A 685 28.29 -8.11 39.31
C ARG A 685 29.11 -6.85 39.06
N LEU A 686 28.79 -5.73 39.71
CA LEU A 686 29.53 -4.48 39.56
C LEU A 686 30.83 -4.51 40.36
N GLY A 687 31.88 -3.94 39.78
CA GLY A 687 33.11 -3.62 40.49
C GLY A 687 32.92 -2.49 41.52
N PRO A 688 33.96 -2.18 42.32
CA PRO A 688 33.88 -1.17 43.38
C PRO A 688 33.49 0.24 42.91
N SER A 689 33.85 0.61 41.68
CA SER A 689 33.47 1.88 41.05
C SER A 689 32.13 1.83 40.30
N GLY A 690 31.51 0.66 40.27
CA GLY A 690 30.41 0.34 39.37
C GLY A 690 29.08 0.94 39.80
N SER A 691 28.30 1.39 38.83
CA SER A 691 26.92 1.84 39.03
C SER A 691 26.06 1.53 37.81
N VAL A 692 24.78 1.26 38.05
CA VAL A 692 23.74 1.15 37.02
C VAL A 692 22.65 2.15 37.39
N THR A 693 22.35 3.08 36.49
CA THR A 693 21.35 4.13 36.74
C THR A 693 20.32 4.16 35.62
N GLY A 694 19.05 4.02 35.99
CA GLY A 694 17.92 4.10 35.05
C GLY A 694 17.50 5.53 34.79
N VAL A 695 16.85 5.78 33.65
CA VAL A 695 16.33 7.11 33.29
C VAL A 695 15.31 7.66 34.30
N ASP A 696 14.62 6.79 35.03
CA ASP A 696 13.65 7.15 36.07
C ASP A 696 14.30 7.57 37.40
N SER A 697 15.60 7.32 37.57
CA SER A 697 16.34 7.78 38.75
C SER A 697 16.58 9.29 38.71
N PRO A 698 16.71 9.96 39.87
CA PRO A 698 17.19 11.33 39.93
C PRO A 698 18.52 11.45 39.16
N ASP A 699 18.62 12.41 38.24
CA ASP A 699 19.75 12.60 37.30
C ASP A 699 19.98 11.49 36.25
N GLY A 700 19.19 10.42 36.21
CA GLY A 700 19.41 9.28 35.32
C GLY A 700 19.48 9.65 33.83
N VAL A 701 18.56 10.51 33.37
CA VAL A 701 18.58 11.04 32.00
C VAL A 701 19.90 11.80 31.70
N ARG A 702 20.37 12.61 32.65
CA ARG A 702 21.61 13.38 32.51
C ARG A 702 22.81 12.44 32.47
N LEU A 703 22.90 11.49 33.38
CA LEU A 703 24.01 10.52 33.43
C LEU A 703 24.10 9.74 32.13
N ARG A 704 22.98 9.18 31.67
CA ARG A 704 22.89 8.46 30.39
C ARG A 704 23.31 9.33 29.20
N ASN A 705 22.80 10.56 29.10
CA ASN A 705 23.10 11.45 27.98
C ASN A 705 24.54 11.99 27.99
N THR A 706 25.21 11.99 29.15
CA THR A 706 26.57 12.54 29.30
C THR A 706 27.65 11.47 29.51
N MET A 707 27.28 10.19 29.53
CA MET A 707 28.23 9.08 29.76
C MET A 707 29.42 9.14 28.80
N HIS A 708 29.15 9.35 27.50
CA HIS A 708 30.19 9.45 26.48
C HIS A 708 31.12 10.66 26.66
N ASN A 709 30.70 11.71 27.37
CA ASN A 709 31.52 12.86 27.70
C ASN A 709 32.35 12.64 28.97
N ARG A 710 31.72 12.09 30.02
CA ARG A 710 32.31 11.97 31.36
C ARG A 710 33.28 10.80 31.50
N ILE A 711 32.95 9.65 30.92
CA ILE A 711 33.75 8.43 31.08
C ILE A 711 34.96 8.51 30.17
N VAL A 712 36.16 8.32 30.73
CA VAL A 712 37.40 8.26 29.96
C VAL A 712 37.65 6.82 29.53
N ALA A 713 37.90 6.61 28.24
CA ALA A 713 38.17 5.30 27.66
C ALA A 713 39.11 5.43 26.44
N ASP A 714 39.80 4.36 26.06
CA ASP A 714 40.66 4.37 24.86
C ASP A 714 39.84 4.64 23.60
N ALA A 715 38.66 4.01 23.50
CA ALA A 715 37.73 4.19 22.39
C ALA A 715 36.29 4.48 22.81
N PHE A 716 35.60 5.27 22.00
CA PHE A 716 34.16 5.48 22.03
C PHE A 716 33.52 4.84 20.79
N VAL A 717 32.53 3.97 21.01
CA VAL A 717 31.83 3.28 19.93
C VAL A 717 30.34 3.60 20.00
N PRO A 718 29.84 4.67 19.34
CA PRO A 718 28.41 4.93 19.32
C PRO A 718 27.72 3.95 18.38
N CYS A 719 27.05 2.93 18.92
CA CYS A 719 26.24 1.92 18.22
C CYS A 719 24.72 2.19 18.33
N GLY A 720 24.34 3.30 18.96
CA GLY A 720 22.97 3.76 19.11
C GLY A 720 22.94 5.20 19.62
N GLY A 721 21.78 5.83 19.59
CA GLY A 721 21.62 7.24 19.95
C GLY A 721 20.88 8.04 18.89
N ARG A 722 20.65 9.32 19.15
CA ARG A 722 19.97 10.21 18.21
C ARG A 722 20.98 10.78 17.20
N PRO A 723 20.60 11.03 15.94
CA PRO A 723 21.41 11.83 15.04
C PRO A 723 21.80 13.16 15.68
N SER A 724 23.01 13.63 15.39
CA SER A 724 23.57 14.88 15.92
C SER A 724 23.61 14.93 17.46
N THR A 725 23.86 13.80 18.13
CA THR A 725 24.02 13.77 19.60
C THR A 725 25.23 14.61 20.02
N ILE A 726 26.33 14.52 19.28
CA ILE A 726 27.47 15.44 19.39
C ILE A 726 27.43 16.37 18.18
N HIS A 727 27.32 17.66 18.43
CA HIS A 727 27.13 18.70 17.43
C HIS A 727 28.00 19.94 17.73
N GLU A 728 27.95 20.94 16.86
CA GLU A 728 28.77 22.16 16.90
C GLU A 728 28.66 22.95 18.22
N GLY A 729 27.56 22.77 18.95
CA GLY A 729 27.28 23.47 20.20
C GLY A 729 27.68 22.72 21.47
N ASN A 730 28.05 21.44 21.39
CA ASN A 730 28.36 20.63 22.58
C ASN A 730 29.60 19.73 22.46
N TRP A 731 30.30 19.72 21.32
CA TRP A 731 31.47 18.84 21.15
C TRP A 731 32.58 19.08 22.18
N GLN A 732 32.67 20.29 22.73
CA GLN A 732 33.62 20.65 23.79
C GLN A 732 33.37 19.87 25.09
N ASP A 733 32.14 19.42 25.34
CA ASP A 733 31.82 18.61 26.53
C ASP A 733 32.49 17.24 26.48
N PHE A 734 32.90 16.78 25.29
CA PHE A 734 33.65 15.54 25.11
C PHE A 734 35.12 15.69 25.50
N LEU A 735 35.62 16.90 25.74
CA LEU A 735 36.99 17.20 26.15
C LEU A 735 37.12 17.20 27.68
N LEU A 736 38.29 16.78 28.15
CA LEU A 736 38.73 16.90 29.53
C LEU A 736 39.19 18.34 29.81
N GLU A 737 39.39 18.66 31.09
CA GLU A 737 39.85 20.00 31.52
C GLU A 737 41.17 20.43 30.89
N ASP A 738 42.02 19.48 30.48
CA ASP A 738 43.30 19.72 29.81
C ASP A 738 43.18 19.81 28.27
N GLY A 739 41.97 19.77 27.74
CA GLY A 739 41.67 19.86 26.31
C GLY A 739 41.79 18.54 25.54
N ARG A 740 42.24 17.44 26.17
CA ARG A 740 42.27 16.13 25.52
C ARG A 740 40.87 15.53 25.43
N PRO A 741 40.53 14.78 24.37
CA PRO A 741 39.24 14.13 24.29
C PRO A 741 39.13 13.00 25.31
N SER A 742 37.93 12.79 25.84
CA SER A 742 37.59 11.69 26.76
C SER A 742 37.78 10.31 26.13
N SER A 743 37.85 10.22 24.80
CA SER A 743 38.37 9.06 24.07
C SER A 743 39.15 9.49 22.84
N ARG A 744 40.32 8.86 22.62
CA ARG A 744 41.21 9.20 21.49
C ARG A 744 40.77 8.55 20.17
N LEU A 745 39.92 7.54 20.23
CA LEU A 745 39.34 6.86 19.08
C LEU A 745 37.82 6.94 19.14
N ILE A 746 37.18 7.25 18.01
CA ILE A 746 35.73 7.19 17.84
C ILE A 746 35.42 6.34 16.59
N VAL A 747 34.60 5.30 16.73
CA VAL A 747 34.15 4.47 15.61
C VAL A 747 32.63 4.52 15.51
N GLU A 748 32.10 5.26 14.54
CA GLU A 748 30.65 5.50 14.43
C GLU A 748 29.89 4.27 13.91
N GLY A 749 29.29 3.48 14.81
CA GLY A 749 28.38 2.39 14.45
C GLY A 749 26.94 2.86 14.15
N ALA A 750 26.51 3.98 14.72
CA ALA A 750 25.23 4.63 14.47
C ALA A 750 25.35 5.70 13.37
N ASN A 751 24.31 5.80 12.54
CA ASN A 751 24.27 6.82 11.49
C ASN A 751 24.17 8.23 12.09
N LEU A 752 25.04 9.13 11.62
CA LEU A 752 25.03 10.57 11.89
C LEU A 752 25.11 10.93 13.38
N PHE A 753 25.85 10.18 14.21
CA PHE A 753 25.98 10.50 15.64
C PHE A 753 26.70 11.85 15.86
N LEU A 754 27.76 12.12 15.08
CA LEU A 754 28.49 13.39 15.06
C LEU A 754 28.09 14.26 13.86
N THR A 755 27.85 15.56 14.08
CA THR A 755 27.75 16.54 12.96
C THR A 755 29.11 16.70 12.25
N PRO A 756 29.13 17.14 10.98
CA PRO A 756 30.38 17.42 10.27
C PRO A 756 31.33 18.34 11.03
N GLU A 757 30.79 19.41 11.64
CA GLU A 757 31.52 20.42 12.39
C GLU A 757 32.12 19.84 13.68
N ALA A 758 31.33 19.07 14.44
CA ALA A 758 31.80 18.39 15.64
C ALA A 758 32.91 17.39 15.33
N ARG A 759 32.78 16.64 14.23
CA ARG A 759 33.77 15.67 13.78
C ARG A 759 35.09 16.34 13.42
N LEU A 760 35.04 17.48 12.72
CA LEU A 760 36.24 18.27 12.41
C LEU A 760 36.92 18.77 13.69
N ALA A 761 36.16 19.40 14.59
CA ALA A 761 36.69 19.96 15.82
C ALA A 761 37.29 18.90 16.76
N LEU A 762 36.64 17.74 16.91
CA LEU A 762 37.18 16.63 17.69
C LEU A 762 38.41 15.99 17.05
N GLY A 763 38.48 15.98 15.71
CA GLY A 763 39.68 15.59 14.98
C GLY A 763 40.86 16.52 15.27
N GLU A 764 40.63 17.83 15.24
CA GLU A 764 41.64 18.85 15.59
C GLU A 764 42.07 18.76 17.06
N ALA A 765 41.16 18.38 17.96
CA ALA A 765 41.46 18.11 19.37
C ALA A 765 42.21 16.78 19.59
N GLY A 766 42.46 15.99 18.54
CA GLY A 766 43.30 14.79 18.59
C GLY A 766 42.54 13.46 18.65
N SER A 767 41.24 13.43 18.34
CA SER A 767 40.48 12.18 18.18
C SER A 767 40.67 11.61 16.77
N LEU A 768 41.05 10.34 16.66
CA LEU A 768 40.93 9.58 15.42
C LEU A 768 39.48 9.13 15.26
N ILE A 769 38.83 9.49 14.14
CA ILE A 769 37.40 9.23 13.94
C ILE A 769 37.16 8.46 12.65
N PHE A 770 36.55 7.28 12.78
CA PHE A 770 35.99 6.54 11.64
C PHE A 770 34.51 6.88 11.48
N LYS A 771 34.19 7.49 10.35
CA LYS A 771 32.84 7.91 10.00
C LYS A 771 31.93 6.69 9.75
N ASP A 772 30.66 6.84 10.11
CA ASP A 772 29.59 5.85 9.94
C ASP A 772 29.55 5.23 8.55
N SER A 773 29.60 6.06 7.49
CA SER A 773 29.55 5.62 6.10
C SER A 773 30.78 4.82 5.61
N SER A 774 31.72 4.52 6.52
CA SER A 774 32.79 3.55 6.31
C SER A 774 32.69 2.42 7.33
N ALA A 775 32.39 2.74 8.59
CA ALA A 775 32.44 1.80 9.70
C ALA A 775 31.22 0.85 9.78
N ASN A 776 30.04 1.30 9.34
CA ASN A 776 28.77 0.57 9.42
C ASN A 776 28.16 0.29 8.03
#